data_AF-A0A8T2M514-F1
#
_entry.id   AF-A0A8T2M514-F1
#
_cell.length_a   1.000
_cell.length_b   1.000
_cell.length_c   1.000
_cell.angle_alpha   90.00
_cell.angle_beta   90.00
_cell.angle_gamma   90.00
#
_symmetry.space_group_name_H-M   'P 1'
#
loop_
_entity.id
_entity.type
_entity.pdbx_description
1 polymer ?
#
loop_
_entity_poly.entity_id
_entity_poly.type
_entity_poly.pdbx_seq_one_letter_code
_entity_poly.pdbx_strand_id
1 'polypeptide(L)'
;MSIMETPCEVEKGRINCRIARNNRSNAELEEYEMLQARPRGVQPAEDPSALSVVDVKMYNDLNKADHHTEKYDNPNLIVRRGQEFTIGIVFRRPYNPQTDNVALEFVIGSNPSPTKYTLITVSLGKSDQPSSWKGRILETGDNETKVGITPAADSIIGLFSTYVTIITEVMKKRTKRTSQTDFYVLFNPWSPSDQVFMANENERQEFVLNDAGVIYSGVINNLVKRPWSYGQFKHGVLDACLFVLDFGGMPLQYRGDVTKLIRTASAMINSQDDDGVLVGNWSENFSLGTAPTAWTGSAEILLSYAVQGGVPVKFGQCWVFAGTFNTLLRCLGIPARVITNYSSAHDNMGDLRTDIILDEDGRVDDSLTVDSIWNFHCWNEVFMQRSDIPAVYSGWQVVDATPQETSDGYYRCGPTPVKAIKEGELSYQFDASFVFAEVNSDVVFYKQDRYGRTRLVSTNTTYVGQLIVTKSVGSTEPEYITDNYKYPEGSPEDQTTMKRATALGMRRFRTTQPDPDVLLQLQASQQNNYNISLIFLFTNLSKETRTISLALTGKVDFYTGSTRSVFKFFTQSVTLDPLQAKQGNLIVTADEYRAFVQGQPFLSFVMYGLIQETSMYVTDMEVIHLDVPPLSVEVSGELKVGEDMFVTVKFTNTTGTDLNDVTLRMEGTGLLPVKVKTYSQISKGSTVKWIESVTPQLPGPKLLLACLDCTFIRNLCGQVDVFINPDSQDD
;
A
#
# COMPACT_ATOMS: atom_id res chain seq x y z
N MET A 1 54.52 0.07 -12.05
CA MET A 1 53.98 -0.63 -13.24
C MET A 1 52.54 -0.97 -12.92
N SER A 2 51.61 -0.17 -13.46
CA SER A 2 50.17 -0.42 -13.39
C SER A 2 49.85 -1.51 -14.41
N ILE A 3 49.25 -2.61 -13.95
CA ILE A 3 48.64 -3.60 -14.82
C ILE A 3 47.25 -3.05 -15.12
N MET A 4 47.06 -2.59 -16.35
CA MET A 4 45.74 -2.32 -16.90
C MET A 4 45.00 -3.65 -17.01
N GLU A 5 43.98 -3.85 -16.19
CA GLU A 5 42.96 -4.85 -16.46
C GLU A 5 42.14 -4.35 -17.66
N THR A 6 42.38 -4.94 -18.83
CA THR A 6 41.47 -4.87 -19.97
C THR A 6 40.09 -5.37 -19.54
N PRO A 7 38.99 -4.64 -19.82
CA PRO A 7 37.65 -5.15 -19.55
C PRO A 7 37.41 -6.38 -20.42
N CYS A 8 37.08 -7.50 -19.78
CA CYS A 8 36.63 -8.71 -20.45
C CYS A 8 35.47 -8.36 -21.40
N GLU A 9 35.59 -8.73 -22.68
CA GLU A 9 34.51 -8.61 -23.66
C GLU A 9 33.26 -9.33 -23.12
N VAL A 10 32.22 -8.56 -22.81
CA VAL A 10 30.94 -9.10 -22.34
C VAL A 10 30.24 -9.71 -23.56
N GLU A 11 30.00 -11.01 -23.53
CA GLU A 11 29.33 -11.77 -24.60
C GLU A 11 28.07 -11.05 -25.13
N LYS A 12 28.15 -10.51 -26.35
CA LYS A 12 27.03 -9.93 -27.10
C LYS A 12 26.46 -10.99 -28.04
N GLY A 13 25.60 -11.87 -27.53
CA GLY A 13 24.97 -12.93 -28.35
C GLY A 13 23.47 -12.77 -28.59
N ARG A 14 22.72 -12.24 -27.61
CA ARG A 14 21.24 -12.31 -27.64
C ARG A 14 20.52 -10.98 -27.90
N ILE A 15 21.12 -9.85 -27.53
CA ILE A 15 20.53 -8.52 -27.68
C ILE A 15 21.62 -7.51 -28.06
N ASN A 16 21.37 -6.71 -29.10
CA ASN A 16 22.34 -5.73 -29.63
C ASN A 16 22.61 -4.55 -28.67
N CYS A 17 21.68 -4.25 -27.77
CA CYS A 17 21.79 -3.18 -26.76
C CYS A 17 21.23 -3.64 -25.41
N ARG A 18 21.83 -3.19 -24.29
CA ARG A 18 21.29 -3.47 -22.94
C ARG A 18 19.91 -2.83 -22.77
N ILE A 19 19.00 -3.54 -22.09
CA ILE A 19 17.67 -3.00 -21.74
C ILE A 19 17.87 -1.86 -20.74
N ALA A 20 17.36 -0.67 -21.06
CA ALA A 20 17.40 0.47 -20.16
C ALA A 20 16.40 0.27 -19.02
N ARG A 21 16.91 0.31 -17.78
CA ARG A 21 16.16 0.06 -16.53
C ARG A 21 16.32 1.17 -15.50
N ASN A 22 17.17 2.15 -15.76
CA ASN A 22 17.53 3.19 -14.80
C ASN A 22 17.12 4.56 -15.34
N ASN A 23 16.46 5.33 -14.49
CA ASN A 23 15.89 6.63 -14.79
C ASN A 23 16.82 7.82 -14.47
N ARG A 24 17.90 7.60 -13.73
CA ARG A 24 18.92 8.61 -13.38
C ARG A 24 20.10 8.66 -14.35
N SER A 25 20.32 7.60 -15.11
CA SER A 25 21.42 7.50 -16.07
C SER A 25 20.99 7.84 -17.50
N ASN A 26 20.41 9.03 -17.71
CA ASN A 26 20.01 9.48 -19.04
C ASN A 26 21.24 9.68 -19.93
N ALA A 27 21.18 9.18 -21.17
CA ALA A 27 22.28 9.36 -22.12
C ALA A 27 22.51 10.85 -22.43
N GLU A 28 23.78 11.23 -22.50
CA GLU A 28 24.18 12.54 -23.00
C GLU A 28 24.24 12.49 -24.53
N LEU A 29 23.41 13.31 -25.18
CA LEU A 29 23.42 13.42 -26.64
C LEU A 29 24.55 14.36 -27.07
N GLU A 30 25.18 14.06 -28.20
CA GLU A 30 26.22 14.92 -28.77
C GLU A 30 25.68 16.32 -29.09
N GLU A 31 26.38 17.36 -28.64
CA GLU A 31 26.02 18.76 -28.88
C GLU A 31 26.03 19.10 -30.39
N TYR A 32 26.93 18.46 -31.14
CA TYR A 32 27.09 18.65 -32.59
C TYR A 32 27.05 17.28 -33.30
N GLU A 33 25.93 16.97 -33.96
CA GLU A 33 25.77 15.74 -34.75
C GLU A 33 25.77 16.10 -36.24
N MET A 34 26.77 15.64 -36.98
CA MET A 34 26.89 15.91 -38.42
C MET A 34 25.97 14.99 -39.22
N LEU A 35 25.12 15.56 -40.08
CA LEU A 35 24.20 14.82 -40.95
C LEU A 35 24.82 14.48 -42.31
N GLN A 36 25.81 15.26 -42.75
CA GLN A 36 26.55 15.05 -43.99
C GLN A 36 28.05 15.32 -43.80
N ALA A 37 28.89 14.69 -44.63
CA ALA A 37 30.33 14.91 -44.62
C ALA A 37 30.68 16.32 -45.14
N ARG A 38 31.50 17.09 -44.40
CA ARG A 38 31.94 18.42 -44.80
C ARG A 38 33.04 18.40 -45.88
N PRO A 39 33.03 19.33 -46.85
CA PRO A 39 34.26 19.76 -47.52
C PRO A 39 35.22 20.37 -46.48
N ARG A 40 36.51 20.02 -46.52
CA ARG A 40 37.52 20.61 -45.61
C ARG A 40 37.69 22.10 -45.94
N GLY A 41 37.17 22.97 -45.08
CA GLY A 41 37.32 24.43 -45.17
C GLY A 41 37.29 25.06 -43.78
N VAL A 42 37.88 26.26 -43.66
CA VAL A 42 38.05 27.05 -42.42
C VAL A 42 36.71 27.17 -41.67
N GLN A 43 36.72 26.95 -40.34
CA GLN A 43 35.55 27.19 -39.49
C GLN A 43 35.03 28.61 -39.74
N PRO A 44 33.78 28.79 -40.19
CA PRO A 44 33.18 30.12 -40.21
C PRO A 44 33.20 30.67 -38.78
N ALA A 45 33.59 31.93 -38.61
CA ALA A 45 33.32 32.67 -37.37
C ALA A 45 31.83 32.51 -37.02
N GLU A 46 31.46 32.42 -35.74
CA GLU A 46 30.06 32.32 -35.32
C GLU A 46 29.23 33.40 -36.02
N ASP A 47 28.39 32.98 -36.98
CA ASP A 47 27.49 33.89 -37.67
C ASP A 47 26.52 34.47 -36.64
N PRO A 48 26.57 35.78 -36.34
CA PRO A 48 25.69 36.40 -35.35
C PRO A 48 24.21 36.30 -35.74
N SER A 49 23.92 36.05 -37.02
CA SER A 49 22.56 35.87 -37.55
C SER A 49 22.06 34.43 -37.45
N ALA A 50 22.91 33.47 -37.08
CA ALA A 50 22.50 32.08 -36.89
C ALA A 50 21.64 31.93 -35.62
N LEU A 51 20.56 31.14 -35.74
CA LEU A 51 19.73 30.81 -34.58
C LEU A 51 20.57 30.02 -33.57
N SER A 52 20.47 30.40 -32.31
CA SER A 52 21.08 29.69 -31.19
C SER A 52 20.21 29.83 -29.96
N VAL A 53 20.18 28.79 -29.12
CA VAL A 53 19.42 28.77 -27.87
C VAL A 53 20.29 29.41 -26.79
N VAL A 54 19.70 30.37 -26.09
CA VAL A 54 20.31 31.10 -24.97
C VAL A 54 19.86 30.51 -23.64
N ASP A 55 18.56 30.22 -23.51
CA ASP A 55 17.96 29.72 -22.28
C ASP A 55 16.68 28.91 -22.57
N VAL A 56 16.28 28.06 -21.63
CA VAL A 56 15.05 27.27 -21.67
C VAL A 56 14.29 27.44 -20.36
N LYS A 57 13.13 28.10 -20.43
CA LYS A 57 12.25 28.36 -19.30
C LYS A 57 11.21 27.26 -19.16
N MET A 58 11.23 26.56 -18.03
CA MET A 58 10.33 25.43 -17.77
C MET A 58 9.00 25.82 -17.10
N TYR A 59 8.81 27.11 -16.76
CA TYR A 59 7.56 27.65 -16.20
C TYR A 59 7.00 26.83 -15.02
N ASN A 60 7.86 26.47 -14.06
CA ASN A 60 7.56 25.48 -13.01
C ASN A 60 6.28 25.79 -12.24
N ASP A 61 6.09 27.01 -11.73
CA ASP A 61 4.94 27.33 -10.87
C ASP A 61 3.61 27.21 -11.61
N LEU A 62 3.54 27.76 -12.83
CA LEU A 62 2.36 27.67 -13.71
C LEU A 62 2.03 26.22 -14.03
N ASN A 63 3.02 25.49 -14.58
CA ASN A 63 2.81 24.13 -15.02
C ASN A 63 2.50 23.18 -13.84
N LYS A 64 3.14 23.36 -12.67
CA LYS A 64 2.86 22.52 -11.51
C LYS A 64 1.45 22.73 -10.98
N ALA A 65 0.97 23.97 -10.94
CA ALA A 65 -0.40 24.26 -10.55
C ALA A 65 -1.42 23.62 -11.50
N ASP A 66 -1.22 23.77 -12.81
CA ASP A 66 -2.11 23.19 -13.83
C ASP A 66 -2.12 21.66 -13.83
N HIS A 67 -0.99 21.03 -13.43
CA HIS A 67 -0.84 19.58 -13.39
C HIS A 67 -1.08 18.96 -12.00
N HIS A 68 -1.46 19.73 -10.99
CA HIS A 68 -1.67 19.26 -9.62
C HIS A 68 -0.42 18.56 -9.04
N THR A 69 0.73 19.23 -9.17
CA THR A 69 2.06 18.75 -8.73
C THR A 69 2.83 19.81 -7.92
N GLU A 70 2.17 20.89 -7.53
CA GLU A 70 2.71 21.97 -6.69
C GLU A 70 3.09 21.51 -5.28
N LYS A 71 2.43 20.46 -4.77
CA LYS A 71 2.69 19.91 -3.43
C LYS A 71 4.04 19.22 -3.30
N TYR A 72 4.60 18.69 -4.39
CA TYR A 72 5.88 17.98 -4.35
C TYR A 72 7.01 18.94 -3.99
N ASP A 73 7.70 18.66 -2.88
CA ASP A 73 8.94 19.32 -2.50
C ASP A 73 10.10 18.84 -3.38
N ASN A 74 10.11 19.32 -4.62
CA ASN A 74 11.10 19.02 -5.64
C ASN A 74 11.33 20.26 -6.52
N PRO A 75 12.59 20.67 -6.77
CA PRO A 75 12.87 21.89 -7.55
C PRO A 75 12.57 21.75 -9.05
N ASN A 76 12.59 20.53 -9.59
CA ASN A 76 12.37 20.30 -11.02
C ASN A 76 10.89 20.39 -11.37
N LEU A 77 10.59 20.60 -12.65
CA LEU A 77 9.24 20.54 -13.17
C LEU A 77 8.69 19.11 -13.03
N ILE A 78 7.42 18.98 -12.63
CA ILE A 78 6.71 17.71 -12.57
C ILE A 78 5.39 17.91 -13.31
N VAL A 79 5.16 17.12 -14.35
CA VAL A 79 3.93 17.15 -15.14
C VAL A 79 3.28 15.78 -15.14
N ARG A 80 2.01 15.75 -15.54
CA ARG A 80 1.24 14.51 -15.73
C ARG A 80 1.04 14.26 -17.22
N ARG A 81 1.17 13.01 -17.64
CA ARG A 81 1.06 12.62 -19.05
C ARG A 81 -0.34 12.92 -19.62
N GLY A 82 -0.47 13.02 -20.94
CA GLY A 82 -1.75 13.30 -21.59
C GLY A 82 -2.32 14.71 -21.37
N GLN A 83 -1.53 15.64 -20.82
CA GLN A 83 -1.91 17.04 -20.59
C GLN A 83 -0.78 17.96 -21.08
N GLU A 84 -1.15 19.11 -21.65
CA GLU A 84 -0.20 20.06 -22.22
C GLU A 84 0.48 20.89 -21.11
N PHE A 85 1.80 21.08 -21.21
CA PHE A 85 2.57 22.01 -20.40
C PHE A 85 3.36 22.98 -21.28
N THR A 86 3.76 24.13 -20.73
CA THR A 86 4.42 25.20 -21.47
C THR A 86 5.94 25.22 -21.25
N ILE A 87 6.72 25.32 -22.33
CA ILE A 87 8.15 25.61 -22.31
C ILE A 87 8.41 26.92 -23.07
N GLY A 88 9.30 27.77 -22.56
CA GLY A 88 9.81 28.95 -23.25
C GLY A 88 11.21 28.69 -23.78
N ILE A 89 11.44 28.88 -25.07
CA ILE A 89 12.77 28.78 -25.68
C ILE A 89 13.25 30.18 -26.00
N VAL A 90 14.33 30.61 -25.35
CA VAL A 90 14.95 31.91 -25.59
C VAL A 90 16.05 31.74 -26.60
N PHE A 91 15.90 32.39 -27.75
CA PHE A 91 16.86 32.39 -28.84
C PHE A 91 17.67 33.71 -28.87
N ARG A 92 18.83 33.68 -29.55
CA ARG A 92 19.65 34.88 -29.77
C ARG A 92 18.99 35.90 -30.72
N ARG A 93 18.04 35.46 -31.55
CA ARG A 93 17.21 36.27 -32.46
C ARG A 93 15.79 35.69 -32.56
N PRO A 94 14.80 36.44 -33.09
CA PRO A 94 13.47 35.90 -33.32
C PRO A 94 13.46 34.61 -34.13
N TYR A 95 12.68 33.65 -33.65
CA TYR A 95 12.44 32.37 -34.31
C TYR A 95 11.49 32.55 -35.49
N ASN A 96 11.89 32.07 -36.67
CA ASN A 96 11.07 32.12 -37.87
C ASN A 96 10.67 30.69 -38.31
N PRO A 97 9.42 30.26 -38.12
CA PRO A 97 8.98 28.89 -38.43
C PRO A 97 8.98 28.54 -39.92
N GLN A 98 9.24 29.49 -40.82
CA GLN A 98 9.37 29.22 -42.26
C GLN A 98 10.81 28.89 -42.67
N THR A 99 11.81 29.33 -41.89
CA THR A 99 13.23 29.18 -42.25
C THR A 99 14.03 28.39 -41.21
N ASP A 100 13.58 28.42 -39.95
CA ASP A 100 14.26 27.76 -38.85
C ASP A 100 13.60 26.42 -38.57
N ASN A 101 14.43 25.38 -38.41
CA ASN A 101 13.98 24.04 -38.03
C ASN A 101 14.49 23.75 -36.63
N VAL A 102 13.57 23.68 -35.67
CA VAL A 102 13.87 23.41 -34.26
C VAL A 102 13.07 22.22 -33.81
N ALA A 103 13.69 21.33 -33.05
CA ALA A 103 13.04 20.22 -32.38
C ALA A 103 13.38 20.21 -30.89
N LEU A 104 12.45 19.71 -30.08
CA LEU A 104 12.68 19.32 -28.70
C LEU A 104 12.92 17.83 -28.64
N GLU A 105 14.01 17.41 -28.01
CA GLU A 105 14.33 16.00 -27.77
C GLU A 105 14.24 15.71 -26.26
N PHE A 106 13.38 14.75 -25.89
CA PHE A 106 13.21 14.28 -24.52
C PHE A 106 13.81 12.87 -24.38
N VAL A 107 14.69 12.70 -23.41
CA VAL A 107 15.52 11.50 -23.25
C VAL A 107 15.30 10.90 -21.88
N ILE A 108 15.11 9.57 -21.83
CA ILE A 108 15.08 8.79 -20.59
C ILE A 108 15.88 7.50 -20.76
N GLY A 109 16.73 7.19 -19.78
CA GLY A 109 17.60 6.02 -19.75
C GLY A 109 18.88 6.13 -20.56
N SER A 110 19.75 5.14 -20.37
CA SER A 110 21.12 5.15 -20.90
C SER A 110 21.24 4.77 -22.37
N ASN A 111 20.19 4.16 -22.95
CA ASN A 111 20.15 3.70 -24.33
C ASN A 111 18.83 4.18 -24.98
N PRO A 112 18.65 5.49 -25.17
CA PRO A 112 17.38 6.04 -25.62
C PRO A 112 17.10 5.63 -27.07
N SER A 113 15.84 5.31 -27.35
CA SER A 113 15.39 4.82 -28.66
C SER A 113 13.99 5.34 -28.98
N PRO A 114 13.77 5.88 -30.20
CA PRO A 114 12.44 6.28 -30.65
C PRO A 114 11.43 5.13 -30.65
N THR A 115 11.85 3.94 -31.08
CA THR A 115 10.97 2.75 -31.16
C THR A 115 10.63 2.14 -29.80
N LYS A 116 11.34 2.55 -28.74
CA LYS A 116 11.06 2.17 -27.35
C LYS A 116 10.49 3.34 -26.55
N TYR A 117 10.18 4.46 -27.21
CA TYR A 117 9.65 5.67 -26.59
C TYR A 117 10.53 6.23 -25.46
N THR A 118 11.85 6.00 -25.54
CA THR A 118 12.86 6.51 -24.58
C THR A 118 13.67 7.68 -25.16
N LEU A 119 13.47 7.96 -26.46
CA LEU A 119 13.82 9.21 -27.13
C LEU A 119 12.56 9.73 -27.81
N ILE A 120 12.10 10.92 -27.45
CA ILE A 120 10.94 11.56 -28.06
C ILE A 120 11.41 12.84 -28.76
N THR A 121 11.04 13.04 -30.02
CA THR A 121 11.40 14.23 -30.78
C THR A 121 10.14 14.98 -31.21
N VAL A 122 9.97 16.21 -30.73
CA VAL A 122 8.84 17.08 -31.06
C VAL A 122 9.34 18.23 -31.92
N SER A 123 8.97 18.27 -33.19
CA SER A 123 9.37 19.34 -34.12
C SER A 123 8.50 20.59 -33.94
N LEU A 124 9.12 21.77 -33.94
CA LEU A 124 8.46 23.07 -33.95
C LEU A 124 8.40 23.54 -35.42
N GLY A 125 7.22 23.57 -36.04
CA GLY A 125 7.05 24.00 -37.45
C GLY A 125 6.41 22.94 -38.35
N LYS A 126 6.57 23.07 -39.68
CA LYS A 126 6.04 22.08 -40.65
C LYS A 126 6.90 20.82 -40.64
N SER A 127 6.45 19.79 -39.95
CA SER A 127 6.99 18.44 -40.03
C SER A 127 5.85 17.47 -40.30
N ASP A 128 6.01 16.63 -41.33
CA ASP A 128 5.06 15.56 -41.66
C ASP A 128 5.34 14.27 -40.87
N GLN A 129 6.36 14.27 -40.00
CA GLN A 129 6.75 13.11 -39.20
C GLN A 129 5.86 13.00 -37.95
N PRO A 130 5.15 11.88 -37.76
CA PRO A 130 4.38 11.67 -36.55
C PRO A 130 5.30 11.52 -35.33
N SER A 131 5.07 12.33 -34.30
CA SER A 131 5.68 12.18 -32.96
C SER A 131 4.65 11.57 -32.01
N SER A 132 5.11 10.75 -31.05
CA SER A 132 4.24 10.23 -29.99
C SER A 132 3.71 11.35 -29.08
N TRP A 133 4.54 12.35 -28.79
CA TRP A 133 4.15 13.54 -28.08
C TRP A 133 3.75 14.65 -29.05
N LYS A 134 2.76 15.46 -28.67
CA LYS A 134 2.30 16.59 -29.49
C LYS A 134 3.03 17.86 -29.07
N GLY A 135 3.32 18.72 -30.04
CA GLY A 135 3.88 20.04 -29.79
C GLY A 135 3.21 21.09 -30.68
N ARG A 136 3.03 22.29 -30.14
CA ARG A 136 2.55 23.45 -30.92
C ARG A 136 3.17 24.74 -30.41
N ILE A 137 3.31 25.71 -31.31
CA ILE A 137 3.72 27.07 -30.94
C ILE A 137 2.50 27.77 -30.33
N LEU A 138 2.68 28.33 -29.13
CA LEU A 138 1.66 29.11 -28.43
C LEU A 138 1.80 30.59 -28.78
N GLU A 139 3.03 31.09 -28.69
CA GLU A 139 3.38 32.49 -28.85
C GLU A 139 4.82 32.60 -29.35
N THR A 140 5.05 33.43 -30.37
CA THR A 140 6.40 33.82 -30.80
C THR A 140 6.57 35.30 -30.45
N GLY A 141 7.32 35.59 -29.39
CA GLY A 141 7.75 36.93 -29.04
C GLY A 141 9.06 37.29 -29.75
N ASP A 142 9.68 38.40 -29.33
CA ASP A 142 10.92 38.89 -29.95
C ASP A 142 12.03 37.84 -29.91
N ASN A 143 12.49 37.43 -28.72
CA ASN A 143 13.55 36.42 -28.59
C ASN A 143 13.04 35.14 -27.92
N GLU A 144 11.83 35.14 -27.35
CA GLU A 144 11.27 33.99 -26.67
C GLU A 144 10.12 33.39 -27.49
N THR A 145 10.17 32.08 -27.71
CA THR A 145 9.05 31.32 -28.29
C THR A 145 8.50 30.38 -27.24
N LYS A 146 7.22 30.54 -26.90
CA LYS A 146 6.50 29.62 -26.02
C LYS A 146 5.89 28.49 -26.82
N VAL A 147 6.07 27.27 -26.33
CA VAL A 147 5.60 26.05 -26.96
C VAL A 147 4.83 25.20 -25.96
N GLY A 148 3.71 24.66 -26.41
CA GLY A 148 2.91 23.70 -25.66
C GLY A 148 3.33 22.30 -26.03
N ILE A 149 3.64 21.48 -25.04
CA ILE A 149 4.07 20.09 -25.20
C ILE A 149 3.08 19.20 -24.47
N THR A 150 2.52 18.20 -25.17
CA THR A 150 1.60 17.22 -24.59
C THR A 150 2.23 15.83 -24.66
N PRO A 151 2.69 15.26 -23.53
CA PRO A 151 3.10 13.87 -23.47
C PRO A 151 1.94 12.95 -23.87
N ALA A 152 2.25 11.83 -24.53
CA ALA A 152 1.24 10.81 -24.83
C ALA A 152 0.59 10.28 -23.54
N ALA A 153 -0.68 9.90 -23.58
CA ALA A 153 -1.40 9.39 -22.40
C ALA A 153 -0.88 8.03 -21.90
N ASP A 154 -0.07 7.34 -22.70
CA ASP A 154 0.65 6.09 -22.39
C ASP A 154 2.16 6.32 -22.21
N SER A 155 2.61 7.58 -22.13
CA SER A 155 4.02 7.92 -21.97
C SER A 155 4.62 7.23 -20.74
N ILE A 156 5.88 6.83 -20.87
CA ILE A 156 6.72 6.35 -19.78
C ILE A 156 6.71 7.41 -18.67
N ILE A 157 6.52 6.97 -17.42
CA ILE A 157 6.71 7.82 -16.23
C ILE A 157 8.18 7.76 -15.80
N GLY A 158 8.70 8.89 -15.32
CA GLY A 158 10.12 9.02 -14.95
C GLY A 158 10.66 10.43 -15.17
N LEU A 159 11.98 10.57 -15.09
CA LEU A 159 12.75 11.80 -15.21
C LEU A 159 13.32 11.90 -16.62
N PHE A 160 12.82 12.86 -17.38
CA PHE A 160 13.28 13.13 -18.74
C PHE A 160 14.29 14.26 -18.74
N SER A 161 15.31 14.12 -19.58
CA SER A 161 16.22 15.20 -19.94
C SER A 161 15.77 15.89 -21.21
N THR A 162 15.85 17.21 -21.21
CA THR A 162 15.40 18.07 -22.31
C THR A 162 16.59 18.58 -23.12
N TYR A 163 16.48 18.50 -24.44
CA TYR A 163 17.38 19.17 -25.38
C TYR A 163 16.58 19.99 -26.37
N VAL A 164 17.05 21.21 -26.67
CA VAL A 164 16.57 21.98 -27.81
C VAL A 164 17.57 21.83 -28.95
N THR A 165 17.10 21.40 -30.10
CA THR A 165 17.92 20.99 -31.23
C THR A 165 17.59 21.82 -32.45
N ILE A 166 18.57 22.61 -32.91
CA ILE A 166 18.51 23.36 -34.16
C ILE A 166 19.01 22.46 -35.27
N ILE A 167 18.16 22.19 -36.25
CA ILE A 167 18.44 21.30 -37.37
C ILE A 167 18.75 22.15 -38.59
N THR A 168 19.89 21.90 -39.20
CA THR A 168 20.30 22.49 -40.49
C THR A 168 20.49 21.37 -41.51
N GLU A 169 20.70 21.70 -42.78
CA GLU A 169 20.96 20.70 -43.82
C GLU A 169 22.18 19.82 -43.54
N VAL A 170 23.16 20.33 -42.78
CA VAL A 170 24.46 19.68 -42.58
C VAL A 170 24.65 19.11 -41.17
N MET A 171 23.88 19.58 -40.19
CA MET A 171 24.08 19.20 -38.78
C MET A 171 22.86 19.45 -37.90
N LYS A 172 22.80 18.73 -36.77
CA LYS A 172 22.01 19.08 -35.59
C LYS A 172 22.92 19.75 -34.56
N LYS A 173 22.47 20.89 -34.04
CA LYS A 173 23.09 21.59 -32.92
C LYS A 173 22.16 21.53 -31.71
N ARG A 174 22.53 20.77 -30.69
CA ARG A 174 21.77 20.63 -29.44
C ARG A 174 22.21 21.65 -28.41
N THR A 175 21.35 21.95 -27.44
CA THR A 175 21.77 22.58 -26.19
C THR A 175 22.71 21.66 -25.41
N LYS A 176 23.56 22.25 -24.57
CA LYS A 176 24.34 21.49 -23.59
C LYS A 176 23.42 20.79 -22.60
N ARG A 177 23.81 19.60 -22.14
CA ARG A 177 23.12 18.88 -21.07
C ARG A 177 23.12 19.74 -19.80
N THR A 178 21.94 19.96 -19.23
CA THR A 178 21.74 20.63 -17.93
C THR A 178 20.60 19.99 -17.16
N SER A 179 20.77 19.77 -15.84
CA SER A 179 19.74 19.18 -14.99
C SER A 179 18.61 20.16 -14.66
N GLN A 180 18.80 21.45 -14.89
CA GLN A 180 17.80 22.49 -14.62
C GLN A 180 16.55 22.37 -15.51
N THR A 181 16.68 21.71 -16.66
CA THR A 181 15.58 21.45 -17.61
C THR A 181 15.12 20.00 -17.58
N ASP A 182 15.61 19.20 -16.63
CA ASP A 182 15.05 17.87 -16.40
C ASP A 182 13.65 18.02 -15.77
N PHE A 183 12.74 17.14 -16.12
CA PHE A 183 11.38 17.17 -15.59
C PHE A 183 10.81 15.77 -15.45
N TYR A 184 9.89 15.60 -14.50
CA TYR A 184 9.22 14.34 -14.28
C TYR A 184 7.91 14.27 -15.05
N VAL A 185 7.60 13.10 -15.60
CA VAL A 185 6.28 12.75 -16.11
C VAL A 185 5.66 11.71 -15.20
N LEU A 186 4.46 11.97 -14.70
CA LEU A 186 3.67 11.08 -13.83
C LEU A 186 2.39 10.60 -14.54
N PHE A 187 1.70 9.64 -13.92
CA PHE A 187 0.34 9.25 -14.33
C PHE A 187 -0.66 10.39 -14.12
N ASN A 188 -1.74 10.41 -14.92
CA ASN A 188 -2.73 11.48 -14.93
C ASN A 188 -4.17 11.04 -14.62
N PRO A 189 -4.58 11.06 -13.35
CA PRO A 189 -5.96 10.80 -12.94
C PRO A 189 -7.00 11.80 -13.47
N TRP A 190 -6.58 12.98 -13.96
CA TRP A 190 -7.45 14.02 -14.50
C TRP A 190 -7.68 13.90 -16.01
N SER A 191 -6.88 13.11 -16.72
CA SER A 191 -6.99 12.96 -18.17
C SER A 191 -7.88 11.77 -18.54
N PRO A 192 -9.02 11.94 -19.23
CA PRO A 192 -9.88 10.84 -19.66
C PRO A 192 -9.21 9.81 -20.59
N SER A 193 -8.08 10.19 -21.19
CA SER A 193 -7.29 9.30 -22.05
C SER A 193 -6.27 8.45 -21.29
N ASP A 194 -6.04 8.74 -20.00
CA ASP A 194 -5.11 7.98 -19.18
C ASP A 194 -5.78 6.71 -18.60
N GLN A 195 -5.01 5.63 -18.53
CA GLN A 195 -5.41 4.37 -17.90
C GLN A 195 -5.86 4.56 -16.44
N VAL A 196 -5.37 5.57 -15.71
CA VAL A 196 -5.75 5.82 -14.31
C VAL A 196 -6.81 6.91 -14.13
N PHE A 197 -7.52 7.30 -15.18
CA PHE A 197 -8.54 8.35 -15.10
C PHE A 197 -9.58 8.07 -14.03
N MET A 198 -9.78 9.01 -13.11
CA MET A 198 -10.78 8.95 -12.05
C MET A 198 -11.64 10.20 -12.14
N ALA A 199 -12.91 10.07 -12.52
CA ALA A 199 -13.74 11.22 -12.90
C ALA A 199 -14.08 12.17 -11.74
N ASN A 200 -14.24 11.64 -10.52
CA ASN A 200 -14.69 12.39 -9.35
C ASN A 200 -13.53 13.19 -8.73
N GLU A 201 -13.72 14.50 -8.58
CA GLU A 201 -12.69 15.39 -8.01
C GLU A 201 -12.38 15.09 -6.55
N ASN A 202 -13.39 14.82 -5.71
CA ASN A 202 -13.18 14.51 -4.29
C ASN A 202 -12.41 13.19 -4.12
N GLU A 203 -12.66 12.21 -4.98
CA GLU A 203 -11.91 10.96 -5.00
C GLU A 203 -10.45 11.18 -5.45
N ARG A 204 -10.19 12.05 -6.44
CA ARG A 204 -8.81 12.43 -6.80
C ARG A 204 -8.09 13.14 -5.65
N GLN A 205 -8.79 14.02 -4.93
CA GLN A 205 -8.26 14.65 -3.73
C GLN A 205 -7.89 13.61 -2.67
N GLU A 206 -8.74 12.62 -2.41
CA GLU A 206 -8.49 11.59 -1.40
C GLU A 206 -7.45 10.54 -1.82
N PHE A 207 -7.55 10.02 -3.05
CA PHE A 207 -6.80 8.84 -3.48
C PHE A 207 -5.49 9.16 -4.19
N VAL A 208 -5.20 10.44 -4.44
CA VAL A 208 -3.95 10.92 -5.05
C VAL A 208 -3.30 12.01 -4.20
N LEU A 209 -4.05 13.05 -3.85
CA LEU A 209 -3.49 14.29 -3.26
C LEU A 209 -3.50 14.35 -1.73
N ASN A 210 -4.16 13.41 -1.06
CA ASN A 210 -4.14 13.29 0.40
C ASN A 210 -2.89 12.48 0.81
N ASP A 211 -2.02 13.10 1.61
CA ASP A 211 -0.77 12.52 2.11
C ASP A 211 -0.85 12.01 3.55
N ALA A 212 -2.07 12.03 4.11
CA ALA A 212 -2.45 11.46 5.39
C ALA A 212 -3.51 10.37 5.20
N GLY A 213 -3.40 9.30 5.97
CA GLY A 213 -4.29 8.15 5.90
C GLY A 213 -4.68 7.60 7.28
N VAL A 214 -5.68 6.72 7.25
CA VAL A 214 -6.08 5.88 8.37
C VAL A 214 -6.01 4.44 7.89
N ILE A 215 -5.30 3.61 8.63
CA ILE A 215 -5.31 2.16 8.44
C ILE A 215 -6.09 1.56 9.61
N TYR A 216 -7.05 0.68 9.30
CA TYR A 216 -7.87 0.04 10.31
C TYR A 216 -7.20 -1.26 10.79
N SER A 217 -7.41 -1.60 12.05
CA SER A 217 -6.90 -2.81 12.70
C SER A 217 -7.82 -3.20 13.86
N GLY A 218 -7.44 -4.19 14.66
CA GLY A 218 -8.25 -4.67 15.79
C GLY A 218 -9.21 -5.77 15.37
N VAL A 219 -10.47 -5.69 15.80
CA VAL A 219 -11.52 -6.68 15.48
C VAL A 219 -12.81 -5.97 15.06
N ILE A 220 -13.75 -6.70 14.46
CA ILE A 220 -14.98 -6.17 13.85
C ILE A 220 -15.83 -5.34 14.82
N ASN A 221 -15.88 -5.76 16.10
CA ASN A 221 -16.65 -5.08 17.14
C ASN A 221 -15.87 -3.94 17.85
N ASN A 222 -14.58 -3.77 17.52
CA ASN A 222 -13.71 -2.73 18.09
C ASN A 222 -12.65 -2.32 17.05
N LEU A 223 -13.05 -1.51 16.07
CA LEU A 223 -12.18 -1.04 15.00
C LEU A 223 -11.17 -0.03 15.56
N VAL A 224 -9.89 -0.36 15.46
CA VAL A 224 -8.78 0.51 15.88
C VAL A 224 -8.32 1.33 14.69
N LYS A 225 -8.38 2.66 14.83
CA LYS A 225 -7.87 3.62 13.83
C LYS A 225 -6.38 3.86 14.05
N ARG A 226 -5.55 3.55 13.06
CA ARG A 226 -4.13 3.88 13.05
C ARG A 226 -3.86 5.04 12.09
N PRO A 227 -3.36 6.20 12.57
CA PRO A 227 -2.87 7.26 11.69
C PRO A 227 -1.69 6.77 10.85
N TRP A 228 -1.60 7.19 9.59
CA TRP A 228 -0.46 6.90 8.73
C TRP A 228 -0.08 8.10 7.87
N SER A 229 1.19 8.55 7.95
CA SER A 229 1.73 9.55 7.03
C SER A 229 2.21 8.87 5.75
N TYR A 230 1.47 9.02 4.64
CA TYR A 230 1.97 8.57 3.34
C TYR A 230 3.16 9.45 2.93
N GLY A 231 3.00 10.77 2.99
CA GLY A 231 4.10 11.72 2.78
C GLY A 231 4.70 11.66 1.37
N GLN A 232 3.90 11.33 0.34
CA GLN A 232 4.35 11.20 -1.05
C GLN A 232 4.96 12.47 -1.64
N PHE A 233 4.69 13.62 -1.03
CA PHE A 233 5.16 14.93 -1.46
C PHE A 233 6.42 15.41 -0.73
N LYS A 234 6.90 14.67 0.27
CA LYS A 234 8.10 15.03 1.02
C LYS A 234 9.33 14.98 0.11
N HIS A 235 10.32 15.82 0.43
CA HIS A 235 11.57 15.90 -0.30
C HIS A 235 12.21 14.51 -0.50
N GLY A 236 12.60 14.21 -1.74
CA GLY A 236 13.27 12.96 -2.12
C GLY A 236 12.37 11.72 -2.22
N VAL A 237 11.09 11.77 -1.80
CA VAL A 237 10.21 10.57 -1.85
C VAL A 237 9.89 10.17 -3.28
N LEU A 238 9.64 11.12 -4.19
CA LEU A 238 9.45 10.81 -5.63
C LEU A 238 10.68 10.11 -6.22
N ASP A 239 11.86 10.60 -5.89
CA ASP A 239 13.12 10.02 -6.33
C ASP A 239 13.39 8.65 -5.73
N ALA A 240 12.94 8.40 -4.48
CA ALA A 240 12.98 7.10 -3.84
C ALA A 240 12.00 6.11 -4.49
N CYS A 241 10.78 6.52 -4.82
CA CYS A 241 9.81 5.70 -5.55
C CYS A 241 10.35 5.28 -6.92
N LEU A 242 10.98 6.19 -7.67
CA LEU A 242 11.62 5.86 -8.94
C LEU A 242 12.85 4.98 -8.75
N PHE A 243 13.59 5.15 -7.64
CA PHE A 243 14.71 4.28 -7.28
C PHE A 243 14.25 2.84 -7.01
N VAL A 244 13.09 2.61 -6.36
CA VAL A 244 12.52 1.26 -6.19
C VAL A 244 12.35 0.57 -7.55
N LEU A 245 11.80 1.27 -8.54
CA LEU A 245 11.63 0.73 -9.90
C LEU A 245 12.97 0.48 -10.61
N ASP A 246 13.95 1.36 -10.40
CA ASP A 246 15.31 1.23 -10.97
C ASP A 246 16.06 0.03 -10.36
N PHE A 247 16.04 -0.08 -9.03
CA PHE A 247 16.74 -1.12 -8.27
C PHE A 247 16.16 -2.50 -8.54
N GLY A 248 14.83 -2.64 -8.50
CA GLY A 248 14.14 -3.88 -8.90
C GLY A 248 14.25 -4.19 -10.40
N GLY A 249 14.99 -3.39 -11.17
CA GLY A 249 15.35 -3.71 -12.56
C GLY A 249 14.19 -3.58 -13.54
N MET A 250 13.16 -2.78 -13.23
CA MET A 250 12.01 -2.61 -14.09
C MET A 250 12.40 -1.94 -15.43
N PRO A 251 12.14 -2.56 -16.59
CA PRO A 251 12.37 -1.93 -17.89
C PRO A 251 11.61 -0.61 -18.03
N LEU A 252 12.27 0.45 -18.52
CA LEU A 252 11.63 1.77 -18.68
C LEU A 252 10.36 1.71 -19.55
N GLN A 253 10.39 0.90 -20.61
CA GLN A 253 9.27 0.69 -21.53
C GLN A 253 8.02 0.09 -20.86
N TYR A 254 8.13 -0.49 -19.66
CA TYR A 254 6.99 -1.01 -18.91
C TYR A 254 6.36 0.06 -18.00
N ARG A 255 7.05 1.18 -17.73
CA ARG A 255 6.58 2.17 -16.77
C ARG A 255 5.45 3.06 -17.30
N GLY A 256 5.16 3.00 -18.60
CA GLY A 256 3.96 3.62 -19.18
C GLY A 256 2.68 2.78 -19.03
N ASP A 257 2.80 1.51 -18.66
CA ASP A 257 1.68 0.57 -18.50
C ASP A 257 1.44 0.33 -17.01
N VAL A 258 0.29 0.77 -16.51
CA VAL A 258 -0.05 0.71 -15.09
C VAL A 258 -0.13 -0.73 -14.61
N THR A 259 -0.65 -1.65 -15.43
CA THR A 259 -0.82 -3.07 -15.06
C THR A 259 0.55 -3.69 -14.83
N LYS A 260 1.49 -3.48 -15.75
CA LYS A 260 2.87 -3.97 -15.63
C LYS A 260 3.61 -3.34 -14.46
N LEU A 261 3.45 -2.03 -14.28
CA LEU A 261 4.11 -1.29 -13.20
C LEU A 261 3.67 -1.79 -11.84
N ILE A 262 2.37 -1.85 -11.58
CA ILE A 262 1.87 -2.19 -10.25
C ILE A 262 2.18 -3.65 -9.91
N ARG A 263 2.03 -4.57 -10.87
CA ARG A 263 2.39 -5.99 -10.66
C ARG A 263 3.87 -6.18 -10.34
N THR A 264 4.75 -5.40 -10.96
CA THR A 264 6.18 -5.49 -10.67
C THR A 264 6.50 -4.80 -9.34
N ALA A 265 5.90 -3.64 -9.09
CA ALA A 265 6.13 -2.86 -7.88
C ALA A 265 5.62 -3.57 -6.61
N SER A 266 4.54 -4.35 -6.67
CA SER A 266 4.07 -5.12 -5.50
C SER A 266 5.10 -6.13 -5.01
N ALA A 267 5.87 -6.75 -5.93
CA ALA A 267 7.02 -7.60 -5.59
C ALA A 267 8.15 -6.79 -4.95
N MET A 268 8.45 -5.61 -5.49
CA MET A 268 9.57 -4.77 -5.04
C MET A 268 9.38 -4.16 -3.65
N ILE A 269 8.16 -4.15 -3.11
CA ILE A 269 7.91 -3.61 -1.77
C ILE A 269 8.34 -4.59 -0.66
N ASN A 270 8.32 -5.89 -0.92
CA ASN A 270 8.82 -6.89 0.03
C ASN A 270 10.19 -7.42 -0.39
N SER A 271 10.98 -7.90 0.58
CA SER A 271 12.37 -8.28 0.36
C SER A 271 12.61 -9.76 0.07
N GLN A 272 11.58 -10.58 -0.19
CA GLN A 272 11.77 -12.04 -0.22
C GLN A 272 12.60 -12.51 -1.42
N ASP A 273 12.40 -11.91 -2.59
CA ASP A 273 13.03 -12.38 -3.84
C ASP A 273 14.12 -11.44 -4.36
N ASP A 274 13.87 -10.12 -4.28
CA ASP A 274 14.56 -9.12 -5.09
C ASP A 274 15.23 -8.00 -4.27
N ASP A 275 15.57 -8.26 -2.99
CA ASP A 275 16.08 -7.24 -2.05
C ASP A 275 15.19 -5.97 -2.03
N GLY A 276 13.87 -6.16 -2.10
CA GLY A 276 12.88 -5.09 -2.07
C GLY A 276 12.82 -4.31 -0.75
N VAL A 277 11.89 -3.35 -0.68
CA VAL A 277 11.93 -2.25 0.31
C VAL A 277 11.91 -2.72 1.76
N LEU A 278 11.06 -3.70 2.12
CA LEU A 278 10.79 -4.06 3.51
C LEU A 278 11.02 -5.54 3.80
N VAL A 279 11.66 -5.83 4.93
CA VAL A 279 11.79 -7.18 5.50
C VAL A 279 10.58 -7.48 6.38
N GLY A 280 9.82 -8.54 6.06
CA GLY A 280 8.71 -9.01 6.89
C GLY A 280 9.19 -9.66 8.19
N ASN A 281 8.52 -9.40 9.32
CA ASN A 281 8.82 -10.08 10.59
C ASN A 281 7.60 -10.13 11.52
N TRP A 282 7.21 -11.34 11.92
CA TRP A 282 6.10 -11.63 12.85
C TRP A 282 6.55 -12.31 14.14
N SER A 283 7.85 -12.40 14.40
CA SER A 283 8.42 -13.12 15.56
C SER A 283 8.30 -12.40 16.91
N GLU A 284 7.78 -11.17 16.94
CA GLU A 284 7.82 -10.23 18.08
C GLU A 284 9.22 -9.82 18.57
N ASN A 285 10.28 -10.35 17.95
CA ASN A 285 11.65 -9.91 18.17
C ASN A 285 12.07 -8.94 17.05
N PHE A 286 12.10 -7.66 17.39
CA PHE A 286 12.47 -6.57 16.47
C PHE A 286 13.82 -5.94 16.78
N SER A 287 14.67 -6.59 17.58
CA SER A 287 15.96 -6.04 18.07
C SER A 287 16.94 -5.58 16.97
N LEU A 288 16.80 -6.09 15.74
CA LEU A 288 17.65 -5.75 14.59
C LEU A 288 17.08 -4.62 13.70
N GLY A 289 15.99 -3.97 14.11
CA GLY A 289 15.35 -2.93 13.33
C GLY A 289 14.24 -2.21 14.08
N THR A 290 13.32 -1.64 13.34
CA THR A 290 12.14 -0.96 13.87
C THR A 290 10.98 -1.93 13.97
N ALA A 291 10.30 -1.95 15.12
CA ALA A 291 9.07 -2.72 15.27
C ALA A 291 8.00 -2.25 14.27
N PRO A 292 7.27 -3.15 13.58
CA PRO A 292 6.24 -2.77 12.60
C PRO A 292 5.19 -1.80 13.14
N THR A 293 4.86 -1.90 14.43
CA THR A 293 3.91 -1.04 15.14
C THR A 293 4.46 0.34 15.53
N ALA A 294 5.77 0.57 15.40
CA ALA A 294 6.40 1.85 15.70
C ALA A 294 6.40 2.80 14.49
N TRP A 295 6.21 2.32 13.25
CA TRP A 295 6.23 3.19 12.07
C TRP A 295 5.08 4.21 12.07
N THR A 296 5.40 5.48 11.87
CA THR A 296 4.44 6.59 11.76
C THR A 296 4.00 6.85 10.31
N GLY A 297 4.78 6.38 9.33
CA GLY A 297 4.55 6.66 7.93
C GLY A 297 5.58 6.01 7.00
N SER A 298 5.42 6.25 5.71
CA SER A 298 6.18 5.59 4.64
C SER A 298 7.45 6.33 4.23
N ALA A 299 7.50 7.65 4.42
CA ALA A 299 8.58 8.47 3.88
C ALA A 299 9.95 8.07 4.44
N GLU A 300 10.05 7.83 5.75
CA GLU A 300 11.28 7.35 6.38
C GLU A 300 11.73 6.00 5.81
N ILE A 301 10.81 5.08 5.56
CA ILE A 301 11.09 3.75 4.99
C ILE A 301 11.67 3.90 3.58
N LEU A 302 10.96 4.61 2.69
CA LEU A 302 11.38 4.77 1.29
C LEU A 302 12.70 5.53 1.16
N LEU A 303 12.86 6.61 1.93
CA LEU A 303 14.09 7.40 1.94
C LEU A 303 15.27 6.57 2.48
N SER A 304 15.06 5.82 3.57
CA SER A 304 16.09 4.93 4.12
C SER A 304 16.55 3.89 3.10
N TYR A 305 15.61 3.22 2.43
CA TYR A 305 15.91 2.25 1.39
C TYR A 305 16.76 2.86 0.25
N ALA A 306 16.34 4.02 -0.26
CA ALA A 306 17.02 4.71 -1.35
C ALA A 306 18.42 5.22 -0.95
N VAL A 307 18.56 5.84 0.24
CA VAL A 307 19.84 6.37 0.73
C VAL A 307 20.84 5.25 1.01
N GLN A 308 20.37 4.10 1.50
CA GLN A 308 21.23 2.94 1.75
C GLN A 308 21.53 2.11 0.48
N GLY A 309 21.11 2.58 -0.69
CA GLY A 309 21.43 1.93 -1.97
C GLY A 309 20.69 0.61 -2.19
N GLY A 310 19.47 0.48 -1.67
CA GLY A 310 18.62 -0.69 -1.86
C GLY A 310 18.75 -1.77 -0.77
N VAL A 311 19.32 -1.43 0.39
CA VAL A 311 19.32 -2.34 1.55
C VAL A 311 17.90 -2.40 2.16
N PRO A 312 17.29 -3.60 2.26
CA PRO A 312 15.93 -3.75 2.81
C PRO A 312 15.78 -3.20 4.23
N VAL A 313 14.70 -2.45 4.46
CA VAL A 313 14.36 -1.81 5.74
C VAL A 313 13.67 -2.80 6.67
N LYS A 314 14.13 -2.87 7.92
CA LYS A 314 13.62 -3.78 8.95
C LYS A 314 12.75 -3.02 9.96
N PHE A 315 11.52 -3.43 10.29
CA PHE A 315 10.72 -4.52 9.74
C PHE A 315 9.31 -4.05 9.35
N GLY A 316 8.63 -4.83 8.51
CA GLY A 316 7.25 -4.60 8.08
C GLY A 316 6.32 -5.76 8.44
N GLN A 317 5.03 -5.43 8.53
CA GLN A 317 3.88 -6.35 8.53
C GLN A 317 2.84 -5.79 7.54
N CYS A 318 1.70 -6.47 7.33
CA CYS A 318 0.79 -6.16 6.20
C CYS A 318 0.42 -4.69 6.07
N TRP A 319 0.06 -3.99 7.15
CA TRP A 319 -0.26 -2.56 7.09
C TRP A 319 0.93 -1.65 6.75
N VAL A 320 2.15 -2.06 7.11
CA VAL A 320 3.39 -1.32 6.78
C VAL A 320 3.69 -1.48 5.28
N PHE A 321 3.54 -2.70 4.75
CA PHE A 321 3.64 -2.96 3.31
C PHE A 321 2.57 -2.15 2.56
N ALA A 322 1.31 -2.24 2.99
CA ALA A 322 0.21 -1.53 2.34
C ALA A 322 0.36 0.00 2.40
N GLY A 323 0.78 0.56 3.54
CA GLY A 323 1.04 2.00 3.69
C GLY A 323 2.19 2.50 2.80
N THR A 324 3.28 1.73 2.76
CA THR A 324 4.46 2.02 1.93
C THR A 324 4.12 1.92 0.45
N PHE A 325 3.43 0.86 0.04
CA PHE A 325 3.03 0.68 -1.35
C PHE A 325 2.01 1.74 -1.80
N ASN A 326 1.04 2.08 -0.96
CA ASN A 326 0.10 3.17 -1.22
C ASN A 326 0.82 4.50 -1.48
N THR A 327 1.91 4.75 -0.76
CA THR A 327 2.73 5.95 -0.95
C THR A 327 3.41 5.95 -2.31
N LEU A 328 4.03 4.83 -2.71
CA LEU A 328 4.62 4.68 -4.04
C LEU A 328 3.58 4.91 -5.14
N LEU A 329 2.40 4.30 -5.02
CA LEU A 329 1.32 4.42 -5.99
C LEU A 329 0.84 5.88 -6.13
N ARG A 330 0.50 6.53 -5.02
CA ARG A 330 0.05 7.94 -5.01
C ARG A 330 1.13 8.90 -5.51
N CYS A 331 2.38 8.66 -5.14
CA CYS A 331 3.54 9.45 -5.57
C CYS A 331 3.74 9.42 -7.09
N LEU A 332 3.43 8.29 -7.74
CA LEU A 332 3.50 8.19 -9.19
C LEU A 332 2.22 8.69 -9.90
N GLY A 333 1.19 9.09 -9.14
CA GLY A 333 -0.08 9.57 -9.65
C GLY A 333 -1.12 8.48 -9.91
N ILE A 334 -0.97 7.30 -9.32
CA ILE A 334 -1.97 6.22 -9.41
C ILE A 334 -2.95 6.37 -8.24
N PRO A 335 -4.27 6.52 -8.48
CA PRO A 335 -5.23 6.59 -7.39
C PRO A 335 -5.25 5.28 -6.61
N ALA A 336 -4.98 5.35 -5.31
CA ALA A 336 -4.84 4.17 -4.46
C ALA A 336 -5.42 4.38 -3.05
N ARG A 337 -5.90 3.29 -2.44
CA ARG A 337 -6.37 3.25 -1.05
C ARG A 337 -5.93 1.97 -0.35
N VAL A 338 -5.79 2.04 0.99
CA VAL A 338 -5.49 0.88 1.83
C VAL A 338 -6.81 0.25 2.29
N ILE A 339 -6.90 -1.07 2.14
CA ILE A 339 -8.05 -1.88 2.54
C ILE A 339 -7.69 -2.67 3.79
N THR A 340 -8.68 -2.93 4.65
CA THR A 340 -8.56 -3.87 5.77
C THR A 340 -9.69 -4.89 5.68
N ASN A 341 -9.32 -6.17 5.59
CA ASN A 341 -10.23 -7.32 5.64
C ASN A 341 -10.13 -7.97 7.02
N TYR A 342 -11.25 -8.11 7.71
CA TYR A 342 -11.31 -8.77 9.01
C TYR A 342 -11.68 -10.24 8.86
N SER A 343 -11.04 -11.07 9.68
CA SER A 343 -11.09 -12.54 9.56
C SER A 343 -10.62 -13.00 8.18
N SER A 344 -9.43 -12.55 7.77
CA SER A 344 -8.86 -12.86 6.44
C SER A 344 -8.28 -14.26 6.44
N ALA A 345 -8.73 -15.13 5.53
CA ALA A 345 -8.12 -16.44 5.37
C ALA A 345 -6.72 -16.30 4.77
N HIS A 346 -5.76 -17.04 5.30
CA HIS A 346 -4.36 -17.05 4.85
C HIS A 346 -3.83 -18.48 4.81
N ASP A 347 -2.93 -18.76 3.85
CA ASP A 347 -2.26 -20.06 3.65
C ASP A 347 -3.23 -21.20 3.28
N ASN A 348 -3.90 -21.10 2.12
CA ASN A 348 -4.89 -22.09 1.66
C ASN A 348 -4.56 -22.72 0.29
N MET A 349 -3.35 -22.54 -0.24
CA MET A 349 -2.98 -23.01 -1.59
C MET A 349 -3.97 -22.59 -2.70
N GLY A 350 -4.77 -21.54 -2.48
CA GLY A 350 -5.84 -21.09 -3.37
C GLY A 350 -7.11 -21.95 -3.35
N ASP A 351 -7.39 -22.70 -2.28
CA ASP A 351 -8.65 -23.40 -2.09
C ASP A 351 -9.66 -22.62 -1.21
N LEU A 352 -10.92 -23.07 -1.18
CA LEU A 352 -12.02 -22.43 -0.44
C LEU A 352 -12.24 -23.11 0.91
N ARG A 353 -11.14 -23.46 1.58
CA ARG A 353 -11.18 -24.18 2.84
C ARG A 353 -10.06 -23.70 3.76
N THR A 354 -10.39 -23.57 5.04
CA THR A 354 -9.43 -23.27 6.10
C THR A 354 -9.64 -24.25 7.23
N ASP A 355 -8.67 -25.13 7.45
CA ASP A 355 -8.77 -26.24 8.37
C ASP A 355 -8.36 -25.86 9.80
N ILE A 356 -9.24 -26.16 10.77
CA ILE A 356 -8.91 -26.10 12.20
C ILE A 356 -8.95 -27.51 12.76
N ILE A 357 -7.81 -28.01 13.26
CA ILE A 357 -7.69 -29.36 13.78
C ILE A 357 -7.83 -29.34 15.30
N LEU A 358 -8.76 -30.15 15.82
CA LEU A 358 -8.98 -30.37 17.24
C LEU A 358 -8.39 -31.73 17.67
N ASP A 359 -7.87 -31.81 18.88
CA ASP A 359 -7.41 -33.06 19.50
C ASP A 359 -8.59 -33.92 20.03
N GLU A 360 -8.26 -35.07 20.64
CA GLU A 360 -9.26 -35.99 21.22
C GLU A 360 -10.12 -35.36 22.32
N ASP A 361 -9.63 -34.33 23.00
CA ASP A 361 -10.33 -33.62 24.07
C ASP A 361 -11.08 -32.37 23.56
N GLY A 362 -10.93 -32.03 22.29
CA GLY A 362 -11.55 -30.86 21.66
C GLY A 362 -10.74 -29.57 21.83
N ARG A 363 -9.46 -29.66 22.18
CA ARG A 363 -8.52 -28.52 22.14
C ARG A 363 -8.06 -28.28 20.72
N VAL A 364 -7.73 -27.04 20.39
CA VAL A 364 -7.06 -26.73 19.12
C VAL A 364 -5.66 -27.33 19.14
N ASP A 365 -5.32 -28.10 18.11
CA ASP A 365 -3.98 -28.62 17.87
C ASP A 365 -3.24 -27.70 16.89
N ASP A 366 -2.46 -26.78 17.44
CA ASP A 366 -1.66 -25.82 16.67
C ASP A 366 -0.52 -26.48 15.88
N SER A 367 -0.16 -27.74 16.18
CA SER A 367 0.87 -28.45 15.42
C SER A 367 0.36 -29.05 14.11
N LEU A 368 -0.97 -29.25 14.02
CA LEU A 368 -1.65 -29.79 12.85
C LEU A 368 -2.48 -28.75 12.11
N THR A 369 -2.88 -27.67 12.79
CA THR A 369 -3.57 -26.52 12.19
C THR A 369 -2.54 -25.62 11.51
N VAL A 370 -2.31 -25.86 10.22
CA VAL A 370 -1.34 -25.10 9.41
C VAL A 370 -1.95 -23.78 8.93
N ASP A 371 -3.19 -23.84 8.42
CA ASP A 371 -3.90 -22.67 7.94
C ASP A 371 -4.18 -21.69 9.09
N SER A 372 -4.26 -20.41 8.77
CA SER A 372 -4.55 -19.37 9.77
C SER A 372 -5.59 -18.39 9.27
N ILE A 373 -6.39 -17.88 10.20
CA ILE A 373 -7.33 -16.80 9.92
C ILE A 373 -6.80 -15.57 10.64
N TRP A 374 -6.36 -14.61 9.86
CA TRP A 374 -5.81 -13.37 10.38
C TRP A 374 -6.96 -12.52 10.92
N ASN A 375 -6.81 -12.01 12.14
CA ASN A 375 -7.80 -11.14 12.76
C ASN A 375 -8.14 -9.96 11.83
N PHE A 376 -7.10 -9.43 11.19
CA PHE A 376 -7.23 -8.56 10.04
C PHE A 376 -6.02 -8.71 9.11
N HIS A 377 -6.23 -8.41 7.83
CA HIS A 377 -5.19 -8.28 6.82
C HIS A 377 -5.36 -6.98 6.03
N CYS A 378 -4.25 -6.39 5.60
CA CYS A 378 -4.26 -5.12 4.86
C CYS A 378 -3.58 -5.27 3.50
N TRP A 379 -4.26 -4.80 2.45
CA TRP A 379 -3.74 -4.69 1.09
C TRP A 379 -4.10 -3.33 0.48
N ASN A 380 -3.83 -3.15 -0.81
CA ASN A 380 -4.16 -1.93 -1.55
C ASN A 380 -5.20 -2.18 -2.63
N GLU A 381 -6.02 -1.17 -2.90
CA GLU A 381 -6.79 -1.07 -4.13
C GLU A 381 -6.24 0.06 -5.00
N VAL A 382 -6.16 -0.16 -6.31
CA VAL A 382 -5.75 0.83 -7.31
C VAL A 382 -6.84 1.03 -8.34
N PHE A 383 -7.12 2.28 -8.72
CA PHE A 383 -8.15 2.59 -9.70
C PHE A 383 -7.54 2.68 -11.11
N MET A 384 -7.96 1.80 -12.01
CA MET A 384 -7.45 1.79 -13.37
C MET A 384 -8.39 1.13 -14.39
N GLN A 385 -8.22 1.50 -15.65
CA GLN A 385 -8.74 0.78 -16.79
C GLN A 385 -7.90 -0.48 -17.05
N ARG A 386 -8.58 -1.56 -17.40
CA ARG A 386 -7.98 -2.85 -17.71
C ARG A 386 -8.22 -3.19 -19.18
N SER A 387 -7.34 -2.71 -20.06
CA SER A 387 -7.45 -2.94 -21.52
C SER A 387 -7.13 -4.37 -21.94
N ASP A 388 -6.54 -5.17 -21.04
CA ASP A 388 -6.19 -6.57 -21.22
C ASP A 388 -7.35 -7.55 -20.96
N ILE A 389 -8.44 -7.08 -20.34
CA ILE A 389 -9.64 -7.86 -20.02
C ILE A 389 -10.91 -7.05 -20.35
N PRO A 390 -12.13 -7.63 -20.26
CA PRO A 390 -13.35 -6.89 -20.56
C PRO A 390 -13.51 -5.62 -19.70
N ALA A 391 -13.87 -4.49 -20.33
CA ALA A 391 -13.93 -3.17 -19.71
C ALA A 391 -14.81 -3.10 -18.44
N VAL A 392 -15.80 -3.98 -18.32
CA VAL A 392 -16.67 -4.11 -17.14
C VAL A 392 -15.91 -4.38 -15.84
N TYR A 393 -14.70 -4.95 -15.92
CA TYR A 393 -13.80 -5.25 -14.80
C TYR A 393 -12.73 -4.17 -14.56
N SER A 394 -12.81 -3.02 -15.24
CA SER A 394 -12.06 -1.83 -14.87
C SER A 394 -12.57 -1.22 -13.56
N GLY A 395 -11.82 -0.29 -12.99
CA GLY A 395 -12.10 0.34 -11.70
C GLY A 395 -11.11 -0.13 -10.64
N TRP A 396 -11.58 -0.43 -9.43
CA TRP A 396 -10.73 -0.89 -8.33
C TRP A 396 -10.16 -2.29 -8.57
N GLN A 397 -8.83 -2.40 -8.43
CA GLN A 397 -8.07 -3.64 -8.53
C GLN A 397 -7.32 -3.90 -7.22
N VAL A 398 -7.44 -5.09 -6.66
CA VAL A 398 -6.67 -5.55 -5.50
C VAL A 398 -5.21 -5.75 -5.90
N VAL A 399 -4.30 -5.23 -5.09
CA VAL A 399 -2.87 -5.51 -5.15
C VAL A 399 -2.34 -5.64 -3.73
N ASP A 400 -1.60 -6.71 -3.49
CA ASP A 400 -1.01 -6.99 -2.17
C ASP A 400 0.50 -7.17 -2.31
N ALA A 401 1.22 -6.39 -1.49
CA ALA A 401 2.67 -6.39 -1.40
C ALA A 401 3.18 -7.24 -0.23
N THR A 402 2.28 -7.75 0.61
CA THR A 402 2.62 -8.67 1.70
C THR A 402 3.06 -10.00 1.10
N PRO A 403 4.24 -10.53 1.46
CA PRO A 403 4.69 -11.81 0.93
C PRO A 403 3.91 -12.96 1.58
N GLN A 404 2.81 -13.37 0.93
CA GLN A 404 1.97 -14.50 1.34
C GLN A 404 2.27 -15.72 0.46
N GLU A 405 1.84 -15.65 -0.80
CA GLU A 405 1.98 -16.71 -1.80
C GLU A 405 2.81 -16.25 -2.99
N THR A 406 3.44 -17.20 -3.67
CA THR A 406 4.18 -16.90 -4.90
C THR A 406 3.25 -16.88 -6.12
N SER A 407 3.37 -15.86 -6.95
CA SER A 407 2.70 -15.73 -8.25
C SER A 407 3.74 -15.62 -9.36
N ASP A 408 3.76 -16.60 -10.25
CA ASP A 408 4.82 -16.84 -11.26
C ASP A 408 6.23 -16.94 -10.64
N GLY A 409 6.33 -17.48 -9.42
CA GLY A 409 7.61 -17.67 -8.72
C GLY A 409 8.14 -16.45 -7.98
N TYR A 410 7.33 -15.41 -7.78
CA TYR A 410 7.67 -14.21 -6.99
C TYR A 410 6.59 -13.94 -5.95
N TYR A 411 6.95 -13.44 -4.77
CA TYR A 411 6.04 -12.95 -3.74
C TYR A 411 5.40 -11.63 -4.18
N ARG A 412 4.26 -11.73 -4.87
CA ARG A 412 3.50 -10.61 -5.42
C ARG A 412 2.04 -11.01 -5.63
N CYS A 413 1.13 -10.06 -5.55
CA CYS A 413 -0.28 -10.30 -5.84
C CYS A 413 -0.91 -9.15 -6.64
N GLY A 414 -1.74 -9.50 -7.63
CA GLY A 414 -2.54 -8.58 -8.43
C GLY A 414 -1.83 -7.97 -9.64
N PRO A 415 -2.46 -7.01 -10.35
CA PRO A 415 -3.77 -6.43 -10.06
C PRO A 415 -4.97 -7.34 -10.38
N THR A 416 -5.86 -7.52 -9.40
CA THR A 416 -7.03 -8.40 -9.47
C THR A 416 -8.32 -7.58 -9.44
N PRO A 417 -9.24 -7.69 -10.41
CA PRO A 417 -10.44 -6.87 -10.40
C PRO A 417 -11.36 -7.20 -9.23
N VAL A 418 -11.67 -6.21 -8.37
CA VAL A 418 -12.59 -6.39 -7.22
C VAL A 418 -13.95 -6.91 -7.68
N LYS A 419 -14.43 -6.41 -8.83
CA LYS A 419 -15.67 -6.88 -9.43
C LYS A 419 -15.60 -8.34 -9.89
N ALA A 420 -14.46 -8.82 -10.39
CA ALA A 420 -14.32 -10.21 -10.79
C ALA A 420 -14.35 -11.14 -9.58
N ILE A 421 -13.80 -10.70 -8.44
CA ILE A 421 -13.92 -11.40 -7.15
C ILE A 421 -15.39 -11.53 -6.75
N LYS A 422 -16.14 -10.43 -6.75
CA LYS A 422 -17.58 -10.45 -6.43
C LYS A 422 -18.40 -11.39 -7.31
N GLU A 423 -18.10 -11.41 -8.61
CA GLU A 423 -18.81 -12.24 -9.58
C GLU A 423 -18.32 -13.70 -9.64
N GLY A 424 -17.24 -14.06 -8.95
CA GLY A 424 -16.61 -15.39 -9.05
C GLY A 424 -15.98 -15.66 -10.41
N GLU A 425 -15.58 -14.61 -11.13
CA GLU A 425 -14.99 -14.67 -12.48
C GLU A 425 -13.46 -14.75 -12.39
N LEU A 426 -12.98 -15.85 -11.82
CA LEU A 426 -11.58 -15.99 -11.34
C LEU A 426 -10.58 -16.39 -12.43
N SER A 427 -11.02 -16.48 -13.68
CA SER A 427 -10.14 -16.85 -14.81
C SER A 427 -9.29 -15.68 -15.32
N TYR A 428 -9.64 -14.44 -14.95
CA TYR A 428 -8.89 -13.26 -15.32
C TYR A 428 -7.66 -13.11 -14.46
N GLN A 429 -6.53 -12.84 -15.12
CA GLN A 429 -5.31 -12.48 -14.43
C GLN A 429 -5.49 -11.15 -13.67
N PHE A 430 -4.88 -10.97 -12.49
CA PHE A 430 -3.94 -11.87 -11.83
C PHE A 430 -4.51 -12.42 -10.53
N ASP A 431 -4.02 -13.56 -10.06
CA ASP A 431 -4.14 -14.03 -8.66
C ASP A 431 -5.58 -14.09 -8.09
N ALA A 432 -6.60 -14.17 -8.96
CA ALA A 432 -7.98 -14.00 -8.55
C ALA A 432 -8.48 -15.09 -7.60
N SER A 433 -8.05 -16.34 -7.78
CA SER A 433 -8.40 -17.44 -6.87
C SER A 433 -7.89 -17.21 -5.45
N PHE A 434 -6.67 -16.68 -5.32
CA PHE A 434 -6.06 -16.38 -4.03
C PHE A 434 -6.85 -15.28 -3.30
N VAL A 435 -7.04 -14.13 -3.95
CA VAL A 435 -7.80 -13.00 -3.39
C VAL A 435 -9.25 -13.40 -3.08
N PHE A 436 -9.87 -14.24 -3.91
CA PHE A 436 -11.22 -14.73 -3.67
C PHE A 436 -11.29 -15.59 -2.41
N ALA A 437 -10.28 -16.41 -2.16
CA ALA A 437 -10.21 -17.28 -0.99
C ALA A 437 -9.99 -16.47 0.32
N GLU A 438 -9.20 -15.40 0.28
CA GLU A 438 -8.97 -14.50 1.43
C GLU A 438 -10.28 -13.93 2.03
N VAL A 439 -11.35 -13.83 1.22
CA VAL A 439 -12.63 -13.21 1.61
C VAL A 439 -13.84 -14.17 1.63
N ASN A 440 -13.72 -15.39 1.06
CA ASN A 440 -14.82 -16.36 0.93
C ASN A 440 -14.49 -17.80 1.39
N SER A 441 -13.34 -18.06 2.01
CA SER A 441 -13.00 -19.42 2.47
C SER A 441 -13.97 -19.94 3.54
N ASP A 442 -14.36 -21.22 3.45
CA ASP A 442 -15.14 -21.88 4.50
C ASP A 442 -14.18 -22.37 5.62
N VAL A 443 -14.51 -22.13 6.90
CA VAL A 443 -13.73 -22.66 8.02
C VAL A 443 -14.23 -24.05 8.40
N VAL A 444 -13.36 -25.06 8.34
CA VAL A 444 -13.74 -26.44 8.55
C VAL A 444 -13.04 -27.02 9.78
N PHE A 445 -13.82 -27.43 10.77
CA PHE A 445 -13.30 -28.05 11.97
C PHE A 445 -13.18 -29.56 11.78
N TYR A 446 -12.00 -30.08 12.06
CA TYR A 446 -11.76 -31.51 12.18
C TYR A 446 -11.40 -31.87 13.60
N LYS A 447 -11.62 -33.13 13.94
CA LYS A 447 -11.11 -33.72 15.17
C LYS A 447 -10.26 -34.93 14.84
N GLN A 448 -9.05 -34.97 15.37
CA GLN A 448 -8.15 -36.10 15.19
C GLN A 448 -8.24 -37.04 16.39
N ASP A 449 -8.32 -38.35 16.12
CA ASP A 449 -8.20 -39.37 17.16
C ASP A 449 -6.73 -39.73 17.44
N ARG A 450 -6.48 -40.48 18.52
CA ARG A 450 -5.15 -40.96 18.94
C ARG A 450 -4.45 -41.86 17.92
N TYR A 451 -5.16 -42.29 16.88
CA TYR A 451 -4.62 -43.08 15.78
C TYR A 451 -4.31 -42.22 14.55
N GLY A 452 -4.48 -40.90 14.64
CA GLY A 452 -4.23 -39.94 13.56
C GLY A 452 -5.39 -39.79 12.57
N ARG A 453 -6.56 -40.41 12.82
CA ARG A 453 -7.70 -40.32 11.89
C ARG A 453 -8.49 -39.05 12.16
N THR A 454 -8.73 -38.26 11.11
CA THR A 454 -9.53 -37.04 11.19
C THR A 454 -11.01 -37.31 10.90
N ARG A 455 -11.89 -36.66 11.66
CA ARG A 455 -13.34 -36.65 11.43
C ARG A 455 -13.82 -35.20 11.32
N LEU A 456 -14.74 -34.96 10.39
CA LEU A 456 -15.41 -33.65 10.28
C LEU A 456 -16.25 -33.40 11.54
N VAL A 457 -16.11 -32.20 12.11
CA VAL A 457 -16.87 -31.71 13.25
C VAL A 457 -17.95 -30.75 12.78
N SER A 458 -17.57 -29.71 12.05
CA SER A 458 -18.48 -28.65 11.61
C SER A 458 -17.85 -27.83 10.47
N THR A 459 -18.66 -27.00 9.82
CA THR A 459 -18.22 -26.04 8.81
C THR A 459 -18.89 -24.70 9.09
N ASN A 460 -18.10 -23.62 9.10
CA ASN A 460 -18.58 -22.25 9.23
C ASN A 460 -18.28 -21.50 7.93
N THR A 461 -19.33 -21.14 7.20
CA THR A 461 -19.24 -20.45 5.90
C THR A 461 -19.28 -18.93 6.03
N THR A 462 -19.47 -18.38 7.23
CA THR A 462 -19.70 -16.94 7.47
C THR A 462 -18.56 -16.25 8.22
N TYR A 463 -17.52 -17.00 8.64
CA TYR A 463 -16.46 -16.43 9.47
C TYR A 463 -15.43 -15.61 8.69
N VAL A 464 -15.08 -16.03 7.48
CA VAL A 464 -14.03 -15.37 6.69
C VAL A 464 -14.57 -14.13 5.99
N GLY A 465 -13.77 -13.06 5.97
CA GLY A 465 -14.08 -11.81 5.30
C GLY A 465 -15.37 -11.15 5.81
N GLN A 466 -15.60 -11.18 7.12
CA GLN A 466 -16.84 -10.66 7.72
C GLN A 466 -17.01 -9.15 7.52
N LEU A 467 -15.91 -8.41 7.42
CA LEU A 467 -15.93 -6.97 7.26
C LEU A 467 -14.74 -6.52 6.41
N ILE A 468 -14.99 -5.70 5.40
CA ILE A 468 -13.95 -5.05 4.60
C ILE A 468 -14.17 -3.55 4.66
N VAL A 469 -13.14 -2.80 5.06
CA VAL A 469 -13.21 -1.35 5.24
C VAL A 469 -12.04 -0.62 4.58
N THR A 470 -12.28 0.65 4.27
CA THR A 470 -11.26 1.63 3.88
C THR A 470 -11.56 2.97 4.55
N LYS A 471 -10.62 3.91 4.52
CA LYS A 471 -10.89 5.29 4.91
C LYS A 471 -11.88 5.93 3.92
N SER A 472 -12.89 6.63 4.45
CA SER A 472 -13.85 7.40 3.66
C SER A 472 -13.21 8.63 3.00
N VAL A 473 -13.75 9.04 1.86
CA VAL A 473 -13.36 10.29 1.18
C VAL A 473 -13.63 11.49 2.09
N GLY A 474 -12.59 12.28 2.35
CA GLY A 474 -12.69 13.52 3.15
C GLY A 474 -12.97 13.33 4.65
N SER A 475 -12.90 12.10 5.17
CA SER A 475 -13.15 11.78 6.58
C SER A 475 -12.19 10.73 7.12
N THR A 476 -12.04 10.65 8.44
CA THR A 476 -11.31 9.58 9.16
C THR A 476 -12.23 8.43 9.58
N GLU A 477 -13.50 8.44 9.17
CA GLU A 477 -14.45 7.35 9.43
C GLU A 477 -14.32 6.21 8.41
N PRO A 478 -14.65 4.97 8.81
CA PRO A 478 -14.59 3.83 7.91
C PRO A 478 -15.70 3.89 6.87
N GLU A 479 -15.33 3.61 5.63
CA GLU A 479 -16.25 3.24 4.55
C GLU A 479 -16.32 1.71 4.51
N TYR A 480 -17.53 1.17 4.62
CA TYR A 480 -17.77 -0.27 4.60
C TYR A 480 -17.95 -0.74 3.15
N ILE A 481 -17.05 -1.60 2.69
CA ILE A 481 -16.97 -2.02 1.28
C ILE A 481 -17.07 -3.53 1.10
N THR A 482 -17.51 -4.29 2.11
CA THR A 482 -17.70 -5.75 2.02
C THR A 482 -18.54 -6.15 0.82
N ASP A 483 -19.62 -5.41 0.55
CA ASP A 483 -20.53 -5.67 -0.58
C ASP A 483 -19.88 -5.45 -1.94
N ASN A 484 -18.70 -4.82 -2.02
CA ASN A 484 -17.94 -4.72 -3.27
C ASN A 484 -17.21 -6.02 -3.61
N TYR A 485 -16.93 -6.87 -2.61
CA TYR A 485 -16.15 -8.11 -2.76
C TYR A 485 -17.02 -9.37 -2.79
N LYS A 486 -18.17 -9.38 -2.11
CA LYS A 486 -19.03 -10.55 -2.05
C LYS A 486 -20.50 -10.20 -1.91
N TYR A 487 -21.35 -11.16 -2.25
CA TYR A 487 -22.80 -11.07 -2.05
C TYR A 487 -23.17 -11.52 -0.64
N PRO A 488 -24.36 -11.16 -0.13
CA PRO A 488 -24.85 -11.68 1.14
C PRO A 488 -24.88 -13.21 1.15
N GLU A 489 -24.34 -13.83 2.20
CA GLU A 489 -24.26 -15.28 2.34
C GLU A 489 -25.62 -15.96 2.06
N GLY A 490 -25.61 -17.00 1.23
CA GLY A 490 -26.80 -17.80 0.93
C GLY A 490 -27.75 -17.19 -0.09
N SER A 491 -27.49 -15.97 -0.58
CA SER A 491 -28.28 -15.37 -1.67
C SER A 491 -28.13 -16.17 -2.97
N PRO A 492 -29.07 -16.03 -3.94
CA PRO A 492 -28.93 -16.67 -5.25
C PRO A 492 -27.64 -16.29 -5.98
N GLU A 493 -27.18 -15.05 -5.82
CA GLU A 493 -25.94 -14.52 -6.38
C GLU A 493 -24.71 -15.15 -5.72
N ASP A 494 -24.66 -15.22 -4.39
CA ASP A 494 -23.60 -15.92 -3.64
C ASP A 494 -23.48 -17.38 -4.10
N GLN A 495 -24.58 -18.11 -4.15
CA GLN A 495 -24.59 -19.50 -4.62
C GLN A 495 -24.09 -19.62 -6.06
N THR A 496 -24.35 -18.62 -6.91
CA THR A 496 -23.89 -18.59 -8.30
C THR A 496 -22.39 -18.32 -8.37
N THR A 497 -21.91 -17.33 -7.62
CA THR A 497 -20.48 -16.98 -7.47
C THR A 497 -19.68 -18.19 -6.97
N MET A 498 -20.13 -18.87 -5.92
CA MET A 498 -19.47 -20.06 -5.39
C MET A 498 -19.49 -21.24 -6.36
N LYS A 499 -20.58 -21.43 -7.13
CA LYS A 499 -20.64 -22.44 -8.20
C LYS A 499 -19.60 -22.16 -9.29
N ARG A 500 -19.41 -20.91 -9.70
CA ARG A 500 -18.37 -20.52 -10.67
C ARG A 500 -16.97 -20.82 -10.14
N ALA A 501 -16.68 -20.42 -8.91
CA ALA A 501 -15.38 -20.68 -8.28
C ALA A 501 -15.06 -22.19 -8.22
N THR A 502 -16.01 -23.01 -7.79
CA THR A 502 -15.83 -24.48 -7.75
C THR A 502 -15.67 -25.10 -9.15
N ALA A 503 -16.33 -24.56 -10.17
CA ALA A 503 -16.17 -25.02 -11.55
C ALA A 503 -14.77 -24.75 -12.11
N LEU A 504 -14.05 -23.76 -11.56
CA LEU A 504 -12.65 -23.46 -11.89
C LEU A 504 -11.64 -24.31 -11.09
N GLY A 505 -12.11 -25.27 -10.30
CA GLY A 505 -11.27 -26.19 -9.55
C GLY A 505 -10.92 -25.76 -8.12
N MET A 506 -11.43 -24.60 -7.66
CA MET A 506 -11.33 -24.24 -6.25
C MET A 506 -12.09 -25.25 -5.41
N ARG A 507 -11.38 -25.93 -4.50
CA ARG A 507 -11.98 -26.96 -3.66
C ARG A 507 -12.76 -26.29 -2.54
N ARG A 508 -14.08 -26.39 -2.62
CA ARG A 508 -14.98 -26.05 -1.52
C ARG A 508 -15.36 -27.31 -0.76
N PHE A 509 -15.38 -27.25 0.57
CA PHE A 509 -15.91 -28.34 1.37
C PHE A 509 -17.44 -28.28 1.38
N ARG A 510 -18.11 -29.28 0.80
CA ARG A 510 -19.57 -29.46 1.00
C ARG A 510 -19.78 -30.50 2.09
N THR A 511 -20.22 -30.04 3.25
CA THR A 511 -20.66 -30.98 4.30
C THR A 511 -21.87 -31.77 3.83
N THR A 512 -21.86 -33.08 4.08
CA THR A 512 -23.04 -33.95 3.97
C THR A 512 -23.60 -34.30 5.35
N GLN A 513 -23.05 -33.72 6.42
CA GLN A 513 -23.58 -33.91 7.77
C GLN A 513 -24.89 -33.15 7.91
N PRO A 514 -25.87 -33.71 8.65
CA PRO A 514 -27.08 -32.97 8.99
C PRO A 514 -26.72 -31.76 9.86
N ASP A 515 -27.52 -30.69 9.74
CA ASP A 515 -27.41 -29.56 10.64
C ASP A 515 -27.60 -30.02 12.09
N PRO A 516 -26.80 -29.50 13.04
CA PRO A 516 -26.95 -29.85 14.44
C PRO A 516 -28.32 -29.39 14.95
N ASP A 517 -28.92 -30.22 15.80
CA ASP A 517 -30.21 -29.91 16.43
C ASP A 517 -30.08 -29.03 17.68
N VAL A 518 -28.91 -28.40 17.84
CA VAL A 518 -28.61 -27.36 18.81
C VAL A 518 -27.77 -26.28 18.13
N LEU A 519 -28.10 -25.00 18.39
CA LEU A 519 -27.27 -23.85 18.01
C LEU A 519 -26.42 -23.39 19.21
N LEU A 520 -25.21 -22.94 18.94
CA LEU A 520 -24.28 -22.34 19.89
C LEU A 520 -23.81 -20.99 19.32
N GLN A 521 -23.88 -19.96 20.16
CA GLN A 521 -23.27 -18.67 19.89
C GLN A 521 -22.39 -18.26 21.08
N LEU A 522 -21.15 -17.89 20.80
CA LEU A 522 -20.17 -17.39 21.75
C LEU A 522 -20.10 -15.86 21.61
N GLN A 523 -20.02 -15.15 22.72
CA GLN A 523 -19.74 -13.73 22.74
C GLN A 523 -18.69 -13.44 23.80
N ALA A 524 -17.69 -12.65 23.43
CA ALA A 524 -16.63 -12.24 24.34
C ALA A 524 -16.61 -10.71 24.47
N SER A 525 -16.51 -10.22 25.71
CA SER A 525 -16.42 -8.78 25.98
C SER A 525 -15.48 -8.48 27.15
N GLN A 526 -14.71 -7.41 27.02
CA GLN A 526 -13.86 -6.92 28.10
C GLN A 526 -14.69 -6.06 29.08
N GLN A 527 -14.54 -6.32 30.37
CA GLN A 527 -15.14 -5.56 31.45
C GLN A 527 -14.18 -4.47 31.96
N ASN A 528 -14.70 -3.48 32.69
CA ASN A 528 -13.93 -2.35 33.23
C ASN A 528 -12.75 -2.77 34.15
N ASN A 529 -12.84 -3.93 34.79
CA ASN A 529 -11.77 -4.48 35.62
C ASN A 529 -10.77 -5.34 34.83
N TYR A 530 -10.83 -5.27 33.49
CA TYR A 530 -10.07 -6.09 32.54
C TYR A 530 -10.44 -7.57 32.54
N ASN A 531 -11.45 -8.03 33.29
CA ASN A 531 -11.93 -9.40 33.14
C ASN A 531 -12.63 -9.56 31.79
N ILE A 532 -12.60 -10.76 31.23
CA ILE A 532 -13.34 -11.10 30.02
C ILE A 532 -14.60 -11.87 30.42
N SER A 533 -15.75 -11.37 29.99
CA SER A 533 -17.03 -12.06 30.11
C SER A 533 -17.27 -12.87 28.84
N LEU A 534 -17.38 -14.18 28.98
CA LEU A 534 -17.76 -15.09 27.90
C LEU A 534 -19.21 -15.52 28.11
N ILE A 535 -20.08 -15.17 27.16
CA ILE A 535 -21.48 -15.54 27.16
C ILE A 535 -21.68 -16.60 26.09
N PHE A 536 -22.29 -17.72 26.47
CA PHE A 536 -22.61 -18.82 25.55
C PHE A 536 -24.12 -18.97 25.47
N LEU A 537 -24.71 -18.75 24.30
CA LEU A 537 -26.13 -18.94 24.05
C LEU A 537 -26.37 -20.27 23.34
N PHE A 538 -27.07 -21.17 24.01
CA PHE A 538 -27.51 -22.45 23.48
C PHE A 538 -28.98 -22.38 23.08
N THR A 539 -29.34 -22.93 21.93
CA THR A 539 -30.74 -23.10 21.52
C THR A 539 -30.97 -24.54 21.05
N ASN A 540 -31.69 -25.34 21.84
CA ASN A 540 -32.12 -26.67 21.41
C ASN A 540 -33.25 -26.53 20.38
N LEU A 541 -33.05 -27.04 19.17
CA LEU A 541 -34.03 -27.02 18.08
C LEU A 541 -34.90 -28.29 18.07
N SER A 542 -34.54 -29.29 18.87
CA SER A 542 -35.23 -30.56 18.95
C SER A 542 -36.35 -30.57 19.99
N LYS A 543 -37.26 -31.54 19.86
CA LYS A 543 -38.30 -31.83 20.85
C LYS A 543 -37.84 -32.79 21.95
N GLU A 544 -36.57 -33.16 21.94
CA GLU A 544 -35.96 -34.08 22.89
C GLU A 544 -34.98 -33.33 23.79
N THR A 545 -34.67 -33.89 24.94
CA THR A 545 -33.60 -33.35 25.80
C THR A 545 -32.25 -33.57 25.12
N ARG A 546 -31.36 -32.58 25.26
CA ARG A 546 -29.99 -32.64 24.73
C ARG A 546 -28.98 -32.36 25.82
N THR A 547 -27.94 -33.18 25.86
CA THR A 547 -26.81 -33.03 26.78
C THR A 547 -25.55 -32.75 25.97
N ILE A 548 -24.96 -31.58 26.21
CA ILE A 548 -23.78 -31.13 25.48
C ILE A 548 -22.57 -31.25 26.39
N SER A 549 -21.52 -31.88 25.90
CA SER A 549 -20.18 -31.87 26.52
C SER A 549 -19.35 -30.80 25.85
N LEU A 550 -19.11 -29.70 26.58
CA LEU A 550 -18.40 -28.51 26.10
C LEU A 550 -16.93 -28.53 26.50
N ALA A 551 -16.10 -28.04 25.59
CA ALA A 551 -14.70 -27.70 25.83
C ALA A 551 -14.43 -26.31 25.24
N LEU A 552 -13.74 -25.47 26.01
CA LEU A 552 -13.31 -24.13 25.63
C LEU A 552 -11.78 -24.06 25.73
N THR A 553 -11.15 -23.55 24.68
CA THR A 553 -9.72 -23.19 24.67
C THR A 553 -9.59 -21.67 24.60
N GLY A 554 -8.91 -21.07 25.58
CA GLY A 554 -8.56 -19.65 25.60
C GLY A 554 -7.09 -19.45 25.28
N LYS A 555 -6.81 -18.64 24.25
CA LYS A 555 -5.47 -18.46 23.67
C LYS A 555 -5.09 -16.98 23.60
N VAL A 556 -3.80 -16.72 23.68
CA VAL A 556 -3.18 -15.46 23.22
C VAL A 556 -2.66 -15.74 21.82
N ASP A 557 -3.09 -14.93 20.85
CA ASP A 557 -2.72 -15.09 19.45
C ASP A 557 -1.91 -13.89 18.96
N PHE A 558 -1.07 -14.10 17.95
CA PHE A 558 -0.61 -12.98 17.11
C PHE A 558 -1.82 -12.45 16.31
N TYR A 559 -1.72 -11.26 15.72
CA TYR A 559 -2.83 -10.76 14.88
C TYR A 559 -3.09 -11.64 13.64
N THR A 560 -2.12 -12.47 13.25
CA THR A 560 -2.25 -13.48 12.19
C THR A 560 -3.15 -14.65 12.57
N GLY A 561 -3.65 -14.71 13.80
CA GLY A 561 -4.46 -15.81 14.33
C GLY A 561 -3.63 -17.03 14.79
N SER A 562 -2.31 -17.00 14.57
CA SER A 562 -1.41 -18.05 15.05
C SER A 562 -1.31 -18.01 16.58
N THR A 563 -1.42 -19.19 17.21
CA THR A 563 -1.39 -19.30 18.67
C THR A 563 0.00 -19.02 19.21
N ARG A 564 0.08 -18.10 20.17
CA ARG A 564 1.31 -17.85 20.95
C ARG A 564 1.36 -18.69 22.21
N SER A 565 0.24 -18.74 22.93
CA SER A 565 0.13 -19.52 24.17
C SER A 565 -1.32 -19.79 24.53
N VAL A 566 -1.58 -21.00 25.03
CA VAL A 566 -2.86 -21.36 25.65
C VAL A 566 -2.80 -21.02 27.13
N PHE A 567 -3.73 -20.19 27.61
CA PHE A 567 -3.80 -19.79 29.02
C PHE A 567 -4.97 -20.43 29.78
N LYS A 568 -5.98 -20.94 29.05
CA LYS A 568 -7.17 -21.54 29.67
C LYS A 568 -7.67 -22.74 28.88
N PHE A 569 -8.02 -23.80 29.61
CA PHE A 569 -8.85 -24.89 29.12
C PHE A 569 -9.97 -25.13 30.13
N PHE A 570 -11.21 -25.21 29.63
CA PHE A 570 -12.40 -25.37 30.47
C PHE A 570 -13.34 -26.39 29.84
N THR A 571 -13.94 -27.25 30.66
CA THR A 571 -14.94 -28.22 30.20
C THR A 571 -16.19 -28.14 31.07
N GLN A 572 -17.36 -28.29 30.46
CA GLN A 572 -18.64 -28.26 31.17
C GLN A 572 -19.67 -29.16 30.49
N SER A 573 -20.58 -29.74 31.26
CA SER A 573 -21.77 -30.40 30.72
C SER A 573 -22.98 -29.48 30.85
N VAL A 574 -23.75 -29.34 29.76
CA VAL A 574 -24.97 -28.52 29.72
C VAL A 574 -26.13 -29.37 29.21
N THR A 575 -27.15 -29.52 30.04
CA THR A 575 -28.42 -30.12 29.63
C THR A 575 -29.41 -29.03 29.23
N LEU A 576 -30.08 -29.25 28.10
CA LEU A 576 -31.12 -28.41 27.51
C LEU A 576 -32.42 -29.19 27.42
N ASP A 577 -33.49 -28.61 27.96
CA ASP A 577 -34.85 -29.13 27.77
C ASP A 577 -35.26 -28.99 26.29
N PRO A 578 -36.29 -29.74 25.84
CA PRO A 578 -36.87 -29.58 24.51
C PRO A 578 -37.16 -28.11 24.17
N LEU A 579 -36.73 -27.67 22.99
CA LEU A 579 -36.95 -26.31 22.46
C LEU A 579 -36.43 -25.16 23.36
N GLN A 580 -35.56 -25.46 24.33
CA GLN A 580 -35.05 -24.49 25.30
C GLN A 580 -33.91 -23.65 24.72
N ALA A 581 -33.98 -22.34 24.94
CA ALA A 581 -32.83 -21.46 24.88
C ALA A 581 -32.24 -21.28 26.28
N LYS A 582 -30.92 -21.42 26.43
CA LYS A 582 -30.22 -21.33 27.71
C LYS A 582 -28.92 -20.55 27.55
N GLN A 583 -28.67 -19.64 28.48
CA GLN A 583 -27.46 -18.85 28.53
C GLN A 583 -26.50 -19.39 29.61
N GLY A 584 -25.24 -19.59 29.24
CA GLY A 584 -24.11 -19.79 30.14
C GLY A 584 -23.24 -18.54 30.23
N ASN A 585 -22.50 -18.40 31.32
CA ASN A 585 -21.53 -17.32 31.50
C ASN A 585 -20.26 -17.88 32.15
N LEU A 586 -19.09 -17.48 31.64
CA LEU A 586 -17.79 -17.74 32.22
C LEU A 586 -17.00 -16.43 32.29
N ILE A 587 -16.52 -16.09 33.49
CA ILE A 587 -15.62 -14.96 33.69
C ILE A 587 -14.19 -15.49 33.63
N VAL A 588 -13.40 -14.95 32.72
CA VAL A 588 -11.94 -15.10 32.70
C VAL A 588 -11.36 -13.88 33.40
N THR A 589 -10.73 -14.08 34.54
CA THR A 589 -10.12 -13.00 35.31
C THR A 589 -8.86 -12.47 34.62
N ALA A 590 -8.56 -11.19 34.81
CA ALA A 590 -7.39 -10.59 34.18
C ALA A 590 -6.07 -11.29 34.57
N ASP A 591 -5.98 -11.81 35.79
CA ASP A 591 -4.79 -12.52 36.28
C ASP A 591 -4.56 -13.87 35.56
N GLU A 592 -5.60 -14.47 34.97
CA GLU A 592 -5.46 -15.72 34.21
C GLU A 592 -4.71 -15.54 32.89
N TYR A 593 -4.86 -14.39 32.23
CA TYR A 593 -4.30 -14.17 30.88
C TYR A 593 -3.17 -13.13 30.84
N ARG A 594 -3.10 -12.17 31.77
CA ARG A 594 -2.15 -11.03 31.72
C ARG A 594 -0.68 -11.44 31.59
N ALA A 595 -0.27 -12.53 32.24
CA ALA A 595 1.11 -13.02 32.17
C ALA A 595 1.50 -13.53 30.77
N PHE A 596 0.51 -13.89 29.96
CA PHE A 596 0.67 -14.42 28.62
C PHE A 596 0.57 -13.34 27.53
N VAL A 597 -0.12 -12.22 27.83
CA VAL A 597 -0.26 -11.10 26.89
C VAL A 597 1.04 -10.30 26.85
N GLN A 598 1.71 -10.39 25.71
CA GLN A 598 2.83 -9.54 25.33
C GLN A 598 2.67 -9.22 23.84
N GLY A 599 3.11 -8.04 23.41
CA GLY A 599 2.97 -7.61 22.03
C GLY A 599 1.58 -7.05 21.73
N GLN A 600 0.99 -7.47 20.61
CA GLN A 600 -0.37 -7.09 20.23
C GLN A 600 -1.41 -7.90 21.04
N PRO A 601 -2.45 -7.27 21.60
CA PRO A 601 -3.24 -7.88 22.66
C PRO A 601 -4.50 -8.59 22.15
N PHE A 602 -4.34 -9.64 21.33
CA PHE A 602 -5.45 -10.47 20.85
C PHE A 602 -5.65 -11.70 21.74
N LEU A 603 -6.88 -11.89 22.22
CA LEU A 603 -7.30 -13.13 22.87
C LEU A 603 -8.33 -13.82 21.99
N SER A 604 -8.17 -15.12 21.77
CA SER A 604 -9.17 -15.92 21.07
C SER A 604 -9.73 -17.03 21.96
N PHE A 605 -10.97 -17.37 21.68
CA PHE A 605 -11.75 -18.34 22.42
C PHE A 605 -12.38 -19.30 21.42
N VAL A 606 -11.94 -20.55 21.42
CA VAL A 606 -12.48 -21.60 20.54
C VAL A 606 -13.30 -22.56 21.39
N MET A 607 -14.59 -22.66 21.06
CA MET A 607 -15.55 -23.51 21.75
C MET A 607 -15.91 -24.71 20.89
N TYR A 608 -15.91 -25.89 21.50
CA TYR A 608 -16.34 -27.15 20.93
C TYR A 608 -17.41 -27.78 21.82
N GLY A 609 -18.45 -28.35 21.23
CA GLY A 609 -19.51 -29.07 21.93
C GLY A 609 -19.88 -30.38 21.25
N LEU A 610 -19.95 -31.47 22.01
CA LEU A 610 -20.50 -32.76 21.57
C LEU A 610 -21.90 -32.95 22.14
N ILE A 611 -22.90 -33.11 21.27
CA ILE A 611 -24.27 -33.48 21.62
C ILE A 611 -24.31 -34.99 21.83
N GLN A 612 -24.48 -35.43 23.08
CA GLN A 612 -24.29 -36.84 23.46
C GLN A 612 -25.31 -37.78 22.79
N GLU A 613 -26.57 -37.35 22.69
CA GLU A 613 -27.67 -38.19 22.21
C GLU A 613 -27.61 -38.45 20.70
N THR A 614 -27.11 -37.48 19.93
CA THR A 614 -27.08 -37.54 18.45
C THR A 614 -25.68 -37.72 17.88
N SER A 615 -24.64 -37.61 18.72
CA SER A 615 -23.25 -37.60 18.30
C SER A 615 -22.91 -36.50 17.29
N MET A 616 -23.70 -35.42 17.27
CA MET A 616 -23.47 -34.23 16.47
C MET A 616 -22.60 -33.22 17.24
N TYR A 617 -22.03 -32.26 16.52
CA TYR A 617 -21.13 -31.27 17.08
C TYR A 617 -21.62 -29.85 16.85
N VAL A 618 -21.22 -28.96 17.75
CA VAL A 618 -21.35 -27.51 17.62
C VAL A 618 -20.00 -26.87 17.90
N THR A 619 -19.68 -25.81 17.18
CA THR A 619 -18.44 -25.05 17.36
C THR A 619 -18.72 -23.58 17.19
N ASP A 620 -18.01 -22.75 17.94
CA ASP A 620 -17.97 -21.32 17.68
C ASP A 620 -16.64 -20.73 18.13
N MET A 621 -16.26 -19.58 17.59
CA MET A 621 -15.03 -18.90 17.97
C MET A 621 -15.21 -17.39 18.01
N GLU A 622 -14.57 -16.78 19.01
CA GLU A 622 -14.59 -15.34 19.21
C GLU A 622 -13.18 -14.81 19.47
N VAL A 623 -12.92 -13.62 18.96
CA VAL A 623 -11.65 -12.91 19.15
C VAL A 623 -11.93 -11.54 19.73
N ILE A 624 -11.17 -11.17 20.75
CA ILE A 624 -11.19 -9.83 21.32
C ILE A 624 -9.83 -9.18 21.21
N HIS A 625 -9.83 -7.89 20.91
CA HIS A 625 -8.68 -7.03 21.03
C HIS A 625 -8.78 -6.26 22.35
N LEU A 626 -7.81 -6.42 23.25
CA LEU A 626 -7.86 -5.74 24.54
C LEU A 626 -7.67 -4.24 24.38
N ASP A 627 -8.39 -3.48 25.18
CA ASP A 627 -8.27 -2.03 25.22
C ASP A 627 -6.88 -1.61 25.73
N VAL A 628 -6.23 -0.75 24.94
CA VAL A 628 -4.94 -0.13 25.30
C VAL A 628 -5.15 1.32 25.77
N PRO A 629 -4.31 1.84 26.69
CA PRO A 629 -4.43 3.22 27.15
C PRO A 629 -4.21 4.21 25.99
N PRO A 630 -4.95 5.33 25.90
CA PRO A 630 -4.82 6.26 24.79
C PRO A 630 -3.51 7.06 24.83
N LEU A 631 -3.03 7.47 23.66
CA LEU A 631 -1.92 8.39 23.48
C LEU A 631 -2.46 9.75 23.02
N SER A 632 -2.30 10.78 23.84
CA SER A 632 -2.77 12.13 23.50
C SER A 632 -1.72 12.87 22.67
N VAL A 633 -2.16 13.53 21.59
CA VAL A 633 -1.38 14.49 20.82
C VAL A 633 -2.14 15.81 20.84
N GLU A 634 -1.55 16.82 21.46
CA GLU A 634 -2.16 18.13 21.71
C GLU A 634 -1.29 19.21 21.08
N VAL A 635 -1.93 20.30 20.66
CA VAL A 635 -1.25 21.44 20.05
C VAL A 635 -1.60 22.72 20.79
N SER A 636 -0.63 23.60 20.96
CA SER A 636 -0.77 24.91 21.60
C SER A 636 0.10 25.96 20.92
N GLY A 637 -0.16 27.24 21.16
CA GLY A 637 0.47 28.36 20.44
C GLY A 637 -0.38 28.87 19.28
N GLU A 638 0.18 29.74 18.44
CA GLU A 638 -0.52 30.27 17.27
C GLU A 638 -0.31 29.36 16.05
N LEU A 639 -1.40 28.87 15.46
CA LEU A 639 -1.37 28.01 14.27
C LEU A 639 -1.26 28.85 13.01
N LYS A 640 -0.11 29.49 12.81
CA LYS A 640 0.12 30.43 11.72
C LYS A 640 1.53 30.22 11.13
N VAL A 641 1.68 30.43 9.82
CA VAL A 641 2.99 30.42 9.16
C VAL A 641 3.90 31.46 9.82
N GLY A 642 5.14 31.05 10.13
CA GLY A 642 6.17 31.91 10.74
C GLY A 642 6.09 32.06 12.26
N GLU A 643 5.00 31.63 12.90
CA GLU A 643 4.82 31.71 14.36
C GLU A 643 5.13 30.37 15.05
N ASP A 644 5.65 30.43 16.27
CA ASP A 644 5.97 29.22 17.03
C ASP A 644 4.71 28.55 17.60
N MET A 645 4.59 27.26 17.32
CA MET A 645 3.61 26.35 17.92
C MET A 645 4.30 25.22 18.67
N PHE A 646 3.58 24.59 19.60
CA PHE A 646 4.08 23.49 20.42
C PHE A 646 3.20 22.26 20.27
N VAL A 647 3.85 21.13 19.98
CA VAL A 647 3.22 19.81 19.91
C VAL A 647 3.55 19.06 21.18
N THR A 648 2.52 18.61 21.91
CA THR A 648 2.62 17.88 23.16
C THR A 648 2.10 16.46 22.96
N VAL A 649 2.97 15.47 23.18
CA VAL A 649 2.57 14.06 23.29
C VAL A 649 2.52 13.67 24.76
N LYS A 650 1.39 13.11 25.21
CA LYS A 650 1.16 12.70 26.60
C LYS A 650 0.64 11.28 26.67
N PHE A 651 1.25 10.49 27.54
CA PHE A 651 0.86 9.10 27.80
C PHE A 651 0.84 8.82 29.30
N THR A 652 -0.21 8.15 29.78
CA THR A 652 -0.33 7.68 31.16
C THR A 652 -0.36 6.17 31.18
N ASN A 653 0.56 5.54 31.92
CA ASN A 653 0.62 4.10 32.03
C ASN A 653 -0.47 3.57 32.98
N THR A 654 -1.60 3.12 32.44
CA THR A 654 -2.70 2.51 33.21
C THR A 654 -2.73 0.98 33.15
N THR A 655 -1.68 0.34 32.62
CA THR A 655 -1.64 -1.13 32.41
C THR A 655 -1.52 -1.95 33.69
N GLY A 656 -1.16 -1.32 34.81
CA GLY A 656 -0.96 -1.98 36.10
C GLY A 656 0.47 -2.52 36.33
N THR A 657 1.34 -2.50 35.32
CA THR A 657 2.75 -2.92 35.39
C THR A 657 3.68 -1.81 34.90
N ASP A 658 4.97 -1.91 35.21
CA ASP A 658 5.98 -0.99 34.68
C ASP A 658 6.27 -1.33 33.22
N LEU A 659 6.36 -0.31 32.36
CA LEU A 659 6.73 -0.47 30.95
C LEU A 659 8.21 -0.16 30.79
N ASN A 660 8.97 -1.09 30.21
CA ASN A 660 10.40 -0.92 30.00
C ASN A 660 10.71 -0.69 28.51
N ASP A 661 11.84 -0.04 28.26
CA ASP A 661 12.40 0.20 26.91
C ASP A 661 11.37 0.79 25.93
N VAL A 662 10.66 1.81 26.40
CA VAL A 662 9.55 2.43 25.66
C VAL A 662 10.10 3.38 24.62
N THR A 663 9.72 3.19 23.37
CA THR A 663 10.02 4.10 22.26
C THR A 663 8.79 4.91 21.90
N LEU A 664 8.94 6.23 21.85
CA LEU A 664 7.92 7.17 21.41
C LEU A 664 8.41 7.88 20.16
N ARG A 665 7.63 7.82 19.08
CA ARG A 665 7.94 8.45 17.80
C ARG A 665 6.86 9.47 17.48
N MET A 666 7.25 10.60 16.91
CA MET A 666 6.33 11.67 16.53
C MET A 666 6.73 12.26 15.18
N GLU A 667 5.74 12.60 14.37
CA GLU A 667 5.91 13.14 13.03
C GLU A 667 4.77 14.13 12.71
N GLY A 668 5.05 15.09 11.83
CA GLY A 668 4.04 16.02 11.32
C GLY A 668 4.15 16.25 9.82
N THR A 669 3.08 16.06 9.06
CA THR A 669 3.09 16.29 7.59
C THR A 669 3.39 17.76 7.29
N GLY A 670 4.52 18.03 6.61
CA GLY A 670 4.98 19.40 6.33
C GLY A 670 5.33 20.26 7.55
N LEU A 671 5.43 19.65 8.75
CA LEU A 671 5.71 20.37 10.00
C LEU A 671 6.97 19.85 10.71
N LEU A 672 7.09 18.54 10.86
CA LEU A 672 8.15 17.92 11.64
C LEU A 672 8.66 16.65 10.95
N PRO A 673 9.99 16.46 10.84
CA PRO A 673 10.54 15.15 10.52
C PRO A 673 10.22 14.16 11.65
N VAL A 674 10.42 12.87 11.40
CA VAL A 674 10.30 11.85 12.45
C VAL A 674 11.30 12.15 13.56
N LYS A 675 10.77 12.34 14.78
CA LYS A 675 11.56 12.45 16.01
C LYS A 675 11.31 11.20 16.85
N VAL A 676 12.34 10.77 17.57
CA VAL A 676 12.29 9.56 18.41
C VAL A 676 12.78 9.89 19.80
N LYS A 677 12.06 9.41 20.82
CA LYS A 677 12.43 9.53 22.23
C LYS A 677 12.26 8.19 22.92
N THR A 678 13.27 7.79 23.68
CA THR A 678 13.27 6.52 24.43
C THR A 678 13.15 6.78 25.93
N TYR A 679 12.36 5.97 26.62
CA TYR A 679 12.24 5.93 28.06
C TYR A 679 12.66 4.54 28.54
N SER A 680 13.68 4.46 29.39
CA SER A 680 14.11 3.16 29.95
C SER A 680 13.00 2.48 30.74
N GLN A 681 12.19 3.27 31.46
CA GLN A 681 11.03 2.81 32.19
C GLN A 681 9.96 3.90 32.29
N ILE A 682 8.68 3.52 32.13
CA ILE A 682 7.51 4.31 32.50
C ILE A 682 6.77 3.53 33.59
N SER A 683 6.86 4.03 34.84
CA SER A 683 6.30 3.33 36.00
C SER A 683 4.77 3.25 35.94
N LYS A 684 4.19 2.20 36.53
CA LYS A 684 2.74 2.04 36.64
C LYS A 684 2.08 3.27 37.27
N GLY A 685 1.01 3.76 36.66
CA GLY A 685 0.28 4.96 37.08
C GLY A 685 0.97 6.30 36.77
N SER A 686 2.20 6.30 36.23
CA SER A 686 2.91 7.53 35.88
C SER A 686 2.52 8.08 34.52
N THR A 687 2.73 9.39 34.33
CA THR A 687 2.50 10.09 33.07
C THR A 687 3.80 10.63 32.52
N VAL A 688 4.05 10.42 31.22
CA VAL A 688 5.13 11.09 30.48
C VAL A 688 4.55 12.18 29.58
N LYS A 689 5.32 13.26 29.42
CA LYS A 689 5.02 14.37 28.52
C LYS A 689 6.24 14.68 27.67
N TRP A 690 6.06 14.78 26.36
CA TRP A 690 7.10 15.21 25.41
C TRP A 690 6.57 16.39 24.62
N ILE A 691 7.31 17.49 24.61
CA ILE A 691 6.94 18.73 23.93
C ILE A 691 8.01 19.04 22.89
N GLU A 692 7.59 19.36 21.67
CA GLU A 692 8.44 19.89 20.62
C GLU A 692 7.90 21.23 20.12
N SER A 693 8.80 22.15 19.84
CA SER A 693 8.49 23.43 19.19
C SER A 693 8.63 23.29 17.67
N VAL A 694 7.75 23.97 16.94
CA VAL A 694 7.67 23.96 15.47
C VAL A 694 7.32 25.36 15.00
N THR A 695 7.95 25.79 13.91
CA THR A 695 7.59 27.03 13.20
C THR A 695 7.10 26.63 11.79
N PRO A 696 5.77 26.61 11.53
CA PRO A 696 5.23 26.19 10.24
C PRO A 696 5.72 27.08 9.10
N GLN A 697 6.09 26.47 7.97
CA GLN A 697 6.57 27.19 6.78
C GLN A 697 5.51 27.33 5.69
N LEU A 698 4.48 26.49 5.72
CA LEU A 698 3.43 26.44 4.70
C LEU A 698 2.05 26.34 5.35
N PRO A 699 1.04 27.05 4.82
CA PRO A 699 -0.32 27.00 5.35
C PRO A 699 -1.03 25.69 4.98
N GLY A 700 -2.28 25.57 5.43
CA GLY A 700 -3.20 24.49 5.08
C GLY A 700 -3.27 23.37 6.12
N PRO A 701 -4.01 22.29 5.80
CA PRO A 701 -4.19 21.16 6.70
C PRO A 701 -2.88 20.40 6.92
N LYS A 702 -2.62 20.01 8.16
CA LYS A 702 -1.48 19.20 8.59
C LYS A 702 -1.96 18.10 9.55
N LEU A 703 -1.32 16.95 9.50
CA LEU A 703 -1.51 15.84 10.42
C LEU A 703 -0.29 15.79 11.34
N LEU A 704 -0.53 15.82 12.65
CA LEU A 704 0.46 15.48 13.67
C LEU A 704 0.09 14.13 14.26
N LEU A 705 1.05 13.22 14.34
CA LEU A 705 0.80 11.89 14.90
C LEU A 705 2.00 11.41 15.73
N ALA A 706 1.70 10.55 16.68
CA ALA A 706 2.71 9.90 17.49
C ALA A 706 2.35 8.43 17.70
N CYS A 707 3.37 7.59 17.85
CA CYS A 707 3.22 6.18 18.15
C CYS A 707 4.16 5.79 19.29
N LEU A 708 3.61 5.09 20.28
CA LEU A 708 4.32 4.50 21.41
C LEU A 708 4.44 3.00 21.17
N ASP A 709 5.63 2.47 21.40
CA ASP A 709 5.94 1.08 21.17
C ASP A 709 6.88 0.53 22.25
N CYS A 710 6.51 -0.60 22.84
CA CYS A 710 7.36 -1.42 23.70
C CYS A 710 6.88 -2.88 23.68
N THR A 711 7.64 -3.79 24.29
CA THR A 711 7.28 -5.23 24.31
C THR A 711 5.89 -5.50 24.90
N PHE A 712 5.43 -4.68 25.85
CA PHE A 712 4.15 -4.87 26.51
C PHE A 712 2.99 -4.14 25.80
N ILE A 713 3.24 -2.97 25.22
CA ILE A 713 2.24 -2.19 24.47
C ILE A 713 2.72 -1.99 23.05
N ARG A 714 2.03 -2.63 22.11
CA ARG A 714 2.21 -2.44 20.67
C ARG A 714 0.99 -1.75 20.08
N ASN A 715 1.18 -1.14 18.91
CA ASN A 715 0.12 -0.51 18.10
C ASN A 715 -0.62 0.66 18.78
N LEU A 716 0.03 1.39 19.70
CA LEU A 716 -0.57 2.56 20.34
C LEU A 716 -0.16 3.83 19.61
N CYS A 717 -1.10 4.49 18.92
CA CYS A 717 -0.87 5.77 18.27
C CYS A 717 -1.96 6.79 18.63
N GLY A 718 -1.61 8.06 18.49
CA GLY A 718 -2.51 9.20 18.61
C GLY A 718 -2.27 10.18 17.47
N GLN A 719 -3.28 10.98 17.14
CA GLN A 719 -3.16 12.02 16.12
C GLN A 719 -3.95 13.27 16.49
N VAL A 720 -3.63 14.36 15.81
CA VAL A 720 -4.42 15.58 15.77
C VAL A 720 -4.27 16.23 14.39
N ASP A 721 -5.41 16.57 13.80
CA ASP A 721 -5.48 17.35 12.57
C ASP A 721 -5.50 18.83 12.93
N VAL A 722 -4.65 19.62 12.27
CA VAL A 722 -4.56 21.07 12.47
C VAL A 722 -4.59 21.80 11.15
N PHE A 723 -5.06 23.04 11.15
CA PHE A 723 -4.99 23.94 10.00
C PHE A 723 -4.05 25.09 10.33
N ILE A 724 -2.99 25.25 9.53
CA ILE A 724 -2.04 26.36 9.65
C ILE A 724 -2.55 27.53 8.82
N ASN A 725 -2.78 28.67 9.47
CA ASN A 725 -3.22 29.90 8.82
C ASN A 725 -2.07 30.54 8.02
N PRO A 726 -2.36 31.18 6.89
CA PRO A 726 -1.36 31.94 6.14
C PRO A 726 -0.82 33.12 6.95
N ASP A 727 0.33 33.67 6.53
CA ASP A 727 0.82 34.90 7.15
C ASP A 727 -0.11 36.07 6.77
N SER A 728 -0.40 36.94 7.73
CA SER A 728 -1.33 38.06 7.59
C SER A 728 -0.71 39.26 6.86
N GLN A 729 0.39 39.06 6.12
CA GLN A 729 1.05 40.08 5.29
C GLN A 729 0.84 39.88 3.78
N ASP A 730 0.18 38.80 3.35
CA ASP A 730 -0.10 38.49 1.93
C ASP A 730 -1.59 38.68 1.55
N ASP A 731 -2.24 39.74 2.06
CA ASP A 731 -3.54 40.26 1.55
C ASP A 731 -3.34 41.51 0.67
#